data_AF-A0A1M6NA39-F1
#
_entry.id   AF-A0A1M6NA39-F1
#
_cell.length_a   1.000
_cell.length_b   1.000
_cell.length_c   1.000
_cell.angle_alpha   90.00
_cell.angle_beta   90.00
_cell.angle_gamma   90.00
#
_symmetry.space_group_name_H-M   'P 1'
#
loop_
_entity.id
_entity.type
_entity.pdbx_description
1 polymer ?
#
loop_
_entity_poly.entity_id
_entity_poly.type
_entity_poly.pdbx_seq_one_letter_code
_entity_poly.pdbx_strand_id
1 'polypeptide(L)'
;MKGKLKFLSLFLSILILTNFLQPLFSVYANNNYSIIRVLISINKNTIPITLNGDYSISEDPSITLSNGNYFISVTSNNQVRILGSGVDKVVGSSLTLVRHSADSTLTVRGTDHGDVTYLGNMKFTVNSQTGMLRVVNHVPLEQYLYGVVAYEMSNSFPLEALKAQAVAARGYAIKKIMAAGSSSDFDILDTPQHQVYRGYNPAFARVIKAVDETKGQVLTYDNKIIETFYSASNGGQTELPGNAWGRGSDANQELPYLVQKDDPYDLENPSSIFHRFYIPKEVIGSDHDSIPMDSDNGLRIVKTNGNINVRSGPGTNHSIIGRAPLYTSYQHLETVVNQFGETWHKIIFNGNEAYISGAFSHVSPGGKHFYANPVLWDLQQQAFEILKDNVEKATDIKIISVNNLKNGNKRWPDTESRSHVTADANITVEYEILDENEEKILKEEVLDVSIQLMIPSGSEYINNHPYLSSNTRMRWIESKGEDGFELLAGRFGHGVGMSQRGAQQMAAAHNKTYAEILAFYFEGTKLSTFNTDIPPLPPKPGDDSATIDPSYELTKILSFKINNQVGETMIDDENSKITLTMPSDTDLTRLIANFQLAEGAYVKVNDKQQKSGETVNDFSKPVVYKVYGVDGSIREWTVIVKLDVIPVKGVEIKKIDKMVPIGSTKNLEYVITPENATNKEVIWSSSDDKIIKVDKTGKISPLAVGTATITATTVDGNFKDSITVNVYKYGDVNGDGVVNVSDAIIILKYIVGDHPKSDLLYAAGDVNGDGRIDVSDAILILQRTVGSIDKFPVE
;
A
#
# COMPACT_ATOMS: atom_id res chain seq x y z
N MET A 1 68.55 -16.09 6.57
CA MET A 1 67.15 -16.54 6.77
C MET A 1 66.55 -15.80 7.96
N LYS A 2 65.88 -14.68 7.70
CA LYS A 2 64.93 -13.92 8.53
C LYS A 2 64.79 -12.55 7.85
N GLY A 3 63.58 -12.20 7.40
CA GLY A 3 63.29 -10.92 6.76
C GLY A 3 62.87 -11.04 5.30
N LYS A 4 61.64 -11.51 5.06
CA LYS A 4 60.78 -11.27 3.89
C LYS A 4 59.61 -12.26 3.95
N LEU A 5 58.69 -12.10 4.91
CA LEU A 5 57.39 -12.79 4.90
C LEU A 5 56.39 -12.13 5.88
N LYS A 6 56.25 -10.81 5.81
CA LYS A 6 55.21 -10.06 6.56
C LYS A 6 54.53 -8.94 5.74
N PHE A 7 54.57 -9.03 4.41
CA PHE A 7 53.90 -8.05 3.54
C PHE A 7 52.92 -8.67 2.52
N LEU A 8 52.66 -9.98 2.60
CA LEU A 8 51.80 -10.68 1.62
C LEU A 8 50.53 -11.33 2.21
N SER A 9 50.27 -11.20 3.52
CA SER A 9 49.04 -11.75 4.13
C SER A 9 48.08 -10.71 4.70
N LEU A 10 48.32 -9.41 4.47
CA LEU A 10 47.37 -8.34 4.83
C LEU A 10 46.65 -7.75 3.60
N PHE A 11 47.12 -8.07 2.39
CA PHE A 11 46.48 -7.64 1.14
C PHE A 11 45.48 -8.67 0.59
N LEU A 12 45.57 -9.93 1.02
CA LEU A 12 44.67 -11.00 0.58
C LEU A 12 43.43 -11.16 1.47
N SER A 13 43.42 -10.55 2.66
CA SER A 13 42.26 -10.50 3.57
C SER A 13 41.39 -9.25 3.39
N ILE A 14 41.88 -8.22 2.67
CA ILE A 14 41.08 -7.05 2.27
C ILE A 14 40.40 -7.26 0.91
N LEU A 15 40.90 -8.19 0.07
CA LEU A 15 40.30 -8.50 -1.24
C LEU A 15 39.14 -9.53 -1.17
N ILE A 16 38.95 -10.17 -0.01
CA ILE A 16 37.86 -11.15 0.23
C ILE A 16 36.75 -10.57 1.12
N LEU A 17 36.97 -9.40 1.75
CA LEU A 17 35.94 -8.69 2.53
C LEU A 17 35.26 -7.53 1.77
N THR A 18 35.59 -7.29 0.50
CA THR A 18 34.90 -6.30 -0.36
C THR A 18 33.96 -6.94 -1.39
N ASN A 19 33.79 -8.27 -1.36
CA ASN A 19 32.86 -9.01 -2.23
C ASN A 19 31.56 -9.46 -1.52
N PHE A 20 31.30 -8.99 -0.29
CA PHE A 20 30.08 -9.31 0.46
C PHE A 20 29.48 -8.07 1.12
N LEU A 21 29.35 -6.97 0.37
CA LEU A 21 28.47 -5.85 0.69
C LEU A 21 28.26 -5.02 -0.59
N GLN A 22 27.82 -5.66 -1.67
CA GLN A 22 26.93 -4.95 -2.57
C GLN A 22 25.58 -4.91 -1.87
N PRO A 23 24.96 -3.75 -1.61
CA PRO A 23 23.52 -3.75 -1.46
C PRO A 23 23.00 -4.38 -2.75
N LEU A 24 22.34 -5.52 -2.63
CA LEU A 24 21.40 -6.00 -3.64
C LEU A 24 20.31 -4.93 -3.72
N PHE A 25 20.60 -3.79 -4.32
CA PHE A 25 19.58 -3.06 -5.03
C PHE A 25 19.17 -4.02 -6.13
N SER A 26 18.05 -4.70 -5.93
CA SER A 26 17.25 -5.16 -7.05
C SER A 26 16.97 -3.91 -7.87
N VAL A 27 17.81 -3.66 -8.87
CA VAL A 27 17.55 -2.71 -9.94
C VAL A 27 16.36 -3.30 -10.67
N TYR A 28 15.16 -2.91 -10.26
CA TYR A 28 14.01 -3.09 -11.12
C TYR A 28 14.31 -2.26 -12.37
N ALA A 29 14.43 -2.92 -13.53
CA ALA A 29 14.17 -2.26 -14.80
C ALA A 29 12.86 -1.49 -14.64
N ASN A 30 12.74 -0.27 -15.17
CA ASN A 30 11.49 0.48 -15.08
C ASN A 30 10.43 -0.23 -15.92
N ASN A 31 9.79 -1.23 -15.31
CA ASN A 31 8.76 -2.03 -15.93
C ASN A 31 7.59 -1.10 -16.23
N ASN A 32 7.19 -1.04 -17.49
CA ASN A 32 6.03 -0.28 -17.92
C ASN A 32 4.76 -0.89 -17.30
N TYR A 33 4.23 -0.29 -16.23
CA TYR A 33 2.97 -0.70 -15.58
C TYR A 33 1.73 0.00 -16.17
N SER A 34 1.86 0.69 -17.31
CA SER A 34 0.75 1.44 -17.91
C SER A 34 -0.36 0.52 -18.39
N ILE A 35 -0.05 -0.72 -18.79
CA ILE A 35 -0.98 -1.73 -19.29
C ILE A 35 -0.93 -2.97 -18.39
N ILE A 36 -2.09 -3.50 -18.06
CA ILE A 36 -2.26 -4.83 -17.46
C ILE A 36 -2.98 -5.75 -18.45
N ARG A 37 -2.53 -7.01 -18.49
CA ARG A 37 -3.07 -8.05 -19.37
C ARG A 37 -3.91 -9.01 -18.55
N VAL A 38 -5.23 -8.95 -18.71
CA VAL A 38 -6.18 -9.75 -17.92
C VAL A 38 -6.71 -10.90 -18.76
N LEU A 39 -6.53 -12.14 -18.29
CA LEU A 39 -7.19 -13.29 -18.89
C LEU A 39 -8.67 -13.26 -18.54
N ILE A 40 -9.51 -13.28 -19.59
CA ILE A 40 -10.96 -13.27 -19.44
C ILE A 40 -11.47 -14.71 -19.34
N SER A 41 -12.28 -14.99 -18.32
CA SER A 41 -12.90 -16.29 -18.08
C SER A 41 -14.00 -16.55 -19.11
N ILE A 42 -13.61 -17.25 -20.17
CA ILE A 42 -14.48 -17.70 -21.25
C ILE A 42 -13.87 -18.95 -21.90
N ASN A 43 -14.71 -19.94 -22.21
CA ASN A 43 -14.28 -21.18 -22.86
C ASN A 43 -15.13 -21.48 -24.10
N LYS A 44 -14.86 -20.76 -25.19
CA LYS A 44 -15.61 -20.87 -26.46
C LYS A 44 -14.68 -20.80 -27.66
N ASN A 45 -15.03 -21.49 -28.74
CA ASN A 45 -14.35 -21.39 -30.04
C ASN A 45 -14.99 -20.36 -30.98
N THR A 46 -16.16 -19.83 -30.62
CA THR A 46 -16.85 -18.74 -31.31
C THR A 46 -17.39 -17.77 -30.28
N ILE A 47 -17.00 -16.50 -30.38
CA ILE A 47 -17.29 -15.46 -29.40
C ILE A 47 -17.96 -14.28 -30.13
N PRO A 48 -19.23 -13.97 -29.82
CA PRO A 48 -19.86 -12.75 -30.28
C PRO A 48 -19.28 -11.55 -29.53
N ILE A 49 -18.96 -10.50 -30.27
CA ILE A 49 -18.50 -9.21 -29.72
C ILE A 49 -19.31 -8.04 -30.29
N THR A 50 -19.41 -6.96 -29.54
CA THR A 50 -19.95 -5.68 -30.00
C THR A 50 -18.89 -4.61 -29.81
N LEU A 51 -18.48 -3.95 -30.88
CA LEU A 51 -17.59 -2.79 -30.84
C LEU A 51 -18.42 -1.53 -30.75
N ASN A 52 -18.08 -0.62 -29.85
CA ASN A 52 -18.60 0.74 -29.81
C ASN A 52 -17.40 1.70 -29.95
N GLY A 53 -17.23 2.26 -31.15
CA GLY A 53 -16.03 2.98 -31.56
C GLY A 53 -15.24 2.19 -32.60
N ASP A 54 -14.19 2.82 -33.15
CA ASP A 54 -13.39 2.23 -34.21
C ASP A 54 -12.18 1.47 -33.62
N TYR A 55 -11.93 0.30 -34.20
CA TYR A 55 -10.80 -0.58 -33.89
C TYR A 55 -10.05 -0.94 -35.18
N SER A 56 -8.78 -1.29 -35.06
CA SER A 56 -8.00 -1.95 -36.10
C SER A 56 -7.52 -3.32 -35.63
N ILE A 57 -7.07 -4.14 -36.58
CA ILE A 57 -6.43 -5.43 -36.29
C ILE A 57 -4.91 -5.21 -36.30
N SER A 58 -4.23 -5.48 -35.19
CA SER A 58 -2.78 -5.25 -35.09
C SER A 58 -1.98 -6.06 -36.11
N GLU A 59 -2.42 -7.28 -36.42
CA GLU A 59 -1.79 -8.19 -37.37
C GLU A 59 -2.06 -7.84 -38.84
N ASP A 60 -3.10 -7.03 -39.11
CA ASP A 60 -3.39 -6.44 -40.42
C ASP A 60 -4.04 -5.05 -40.23
N PRO A 61 -3.22 -4.01 -39.99
CA PRO A 61 -3.70 -2.67 -39.66
C PRO A 61 -4.51 -2.00 -40.78
N SER A 62 -4.50 -2.56 -42.00
CA SER A 62 -5.33 -2.08 -43.11
C SER A 62 -6.83 -2.35 -42.88
N ILE A 63 -7.16 -3.28 -41.98
CA ILE A 63 -8.54 -3.63 -41.65
C ILE A 63 -9.01 -2.77 -40.48
N THR A 64 -9.92 -1.86 -40.77
CA THR A 64 -10.67 -1.08 -39.77
C THR A 64 -12.01 -1.74 -39.49
N LEU A 65 -12.37 -1.80 -38.22
CA LEU A 65 -13.63 -2.32 -37.70
C LEU A 65 -14.38 -1.16 -37.04
N SER A 66 -15.52 -0.81 -37.62
CA SER A 66 -16.38 0.23 -37.07
C SER A 66 -17.31 -0.31 -35.99
N ASN A 67 -18.04 0.60 -35.35
CA ASN A 67 -19.13 0.26 -34.44
C ASN A 67 -20.07 -0.80 -35.06
N GLY A 68 -20.27 -1.91 -34.37
CA GLY A 68 -21.05 -3.03 -34.90
C GLY A 68 -20.85 -4.35 -34.16
N ASN A 69 -21.56 -5.37 -34.63
CA ASN A 69 -21.48 -6.73 -34.08
C ASN A 69 -20.58 -7.60 -34.96
N TYR A 70 -19.73 -8.39 -34.30
CA TYR A 70 -18.79 -9.31 -34.94
C TYR A 70 -18.77 -10.65 -34.22
N PHE A 71 -18.29 -11.68 -34.91
CA PHE A 71 -17.98 -12.99 -34.38
C PHE A 71 -16.49 -13.25 -34.55
N ILE A 72 -15.82 -13.58 -33.45
CA ILE A 72 -14.46 -14.11 -33.47
C ILE A 72 -14.57 -15.62 -33.37
N SER A 73 -14.03 -16.36 -34.35
CA SER A 73 -14.13 -17.83 -34.38
C SER A 73 -12.82 -18.51 -34.74
N VAL A 74 -12.67 -19.77 -34.33
CA VAL A 74 -11.55 -20.63 -34.72
C VAL A 74 -11.92 -21.38 -36.00
N THR A 75 -11.07 -21.29 -37.03
CA THR A 75 -11.20 -22.05 -38.27
C THR A 75 -10.70 -23.50 -38.10
N SER A 76 -10.99 -24.37 -39.08
CA SER A 76 -10.49 -25.74 -39.11
C SER A 76 -8.95 -25.85 -39.10
N ASN A 77 -8.25 -24.77 -39.49
CA ASN A 77 -6.79 -24.73 -39.56
C ASN A 77 -6.17 -24.06 -38.31
N ASN A 78 -6.91 -23.95 -37.21
CA ASN A 78 -6.48 -23.28 -35.97
C ASN A 78 -6.09 -21.81 -36.16
N GLN A 79 -6.83 -21.09 -37.02
CA GLN A 79 -6.67 -19.64 -37.21
C GLN A 79 -7.89 -18.89 -36.68
N VAL A 80 -7.69 -17.66 -36.24
CA VAL A 80 -8.75 -16.73 -35.83
C VAL A 80 -9.36 -16.09 -37.08
N ARG A 81 -10.69 -16.17 -37.18
CA ARG A 81 -11.51 -15.46 -38.16
C ARG A 81 -12.35 -14.41 -37.45
N ILE A 82 -12.45 -13.23 -38.05
CA ILE A 82 -13.43 -12.21 -37.69
C ILE A 82 -14.48 -12.08 -38.78
N LEU A 83 -15.75 -12.12 -38.39
CA LEU A 83 -16.90 -12.04 -39.28
C LEU A 83 -17.95 -11.07 -38.72
N GLY A 84 -18.36 -10.06 -39.48
CA GLY A 84 -19.42 -9.13 -39.10
C GLY A 84 -19.29 -7.77 -39.77
N SER A 85 -20.41 -7.04 -39.87
CA SER A 85 -20.45 -5.66 -40.38
C SER A 85 -19.69 -5.44 -41.71
N GLY A 86 -19.83 -6.38 -42.65
CA GLY A 86 -19.17 -6.34 -43.97
C GLY A 86 -17.71 -6.84 -43.98
N VAL A 87 -17.18 -7.27 -42.85
CA VAL A 87 -15.83 -7.87 -42.71
C VAL A 87 -15.94 -9.39 -42.61
N ASP A 88 -15.13 -10.09 -43.39
CA ASP A 88 -14.94 -11.53 -43.31
C ASP A 88 -13.46 -11.85 -43.58
N LYS A 89 -12.68 -12.07 -42.51
CA LYS A 89 -11.22 -12.16 -42.60
C LYS A 89 -10.67 -13.23 -41.67
N VAL A 90 -9.80 -14.08 -42.21
CA VAL A 90 -8.94 -15.00 -41.46
C VAL A 90 -7.59 -14.33 -41.29
N VAL A 91 -7.12 -14.20 -40.05
CA VAL A 91 -5.94 -13.39 -39.73
C VAL A 91 -4.71 -14.26 -39.47
N GLY A 92 -4.75 -15.11 -38.44
CA GLY A 92 -3.60 -15.92 -38.03
C GLY A 92 -3.91 -16.77 -36.82
N SER A 93 -2.91 -17.28 -36.10
CA SER A 93 -3.12 -18.00 -34.82
C SER A 93 -3.57 -17.08 -33.67
N SER A 94 -3.43 -15.76 -33.84
CA SER A 94 -3.98 -14.72 -32.98
C SER A 94 -4.57 -13.57 -33.79
N LEU A 95 -5.39 -12.76 -33.13
CA LEU A 95 -5.95 -11.52 -33.60
C LEU A 95 -6.03 -10.54 -32.44
N THR A 96 -5.52 -9.31 -32.62
CA THR A 96 -5.49 -8.27 -31.60
C THR A 96 -6.26 -7.05 -32.09
N LEU A 97 -7.34 -6.70 -31.39
CA LEU A 97 -8.14 -5.52 -31.65
C LEU A 97 -7.57 -4.33 -30.89
N VAL A 98 -7.16 -3.30 -31.63
CA VAL A 98 -6.55 -2.07 -31.11
C VAL A 98 -7.54 -0.92 -31.26
N ARG A 99 -7.84 -0.21 -30.17
CA ARG A 99 -8.77 0.92 -30.19
C ARG A 99 -8.10 2.21 -30.68
N HIS A 100 -8.88 3.10 -31.29
CA HIS A 100 -8.41 4.42 -31.74
C HIS A 100 -8.92 5.60 -30.90
N SER A 101 -9.82 5.36 -29.94
CA SER A 101 -10.32 6.38 -29.01
C SER A 101 -10.34 5.85 -27.58
N ALA A 102 -10.13 6.74 -26.61
CA ALA A 102 -10.15 6.40 -25.19
C ALA A 102 -11.55 5.93 -24.73
N ASP A 103 -12.59 6.43 -25.40
CA ASP A 103 -14.00 6.13 -25.12
C ASP A 103 -14.50 4.87 -25.85
N SER A 104 -13.68 4.30 -26.75
CA SER A 104 -14.03 3.06 -27.45
C SER A 104 -14.15 1.91 -26.46
N THR A 105 -15.25 1.16 -26.57
CA THR A 105 -15.48 -0.03 -25.75
C THR A 105 -15.77 -1.26 -26.60
N LEU A 106 -15.44 -2.44 -26.05
CA LEU A 106 -15.70 -3.74 -26.67
C LEU A 106 -16.46 -4.62 -25.69
N THR A 107 -17.65 -5.06 -26.07
CA THR A 107 -18.45 -6.02 -25.28
C THR A 107 -18.17 -7.43 -25.76
N VAL A 108 -17.73 -8.31 -24.84
CA VAL A 108 -17.62 -9.75 -25.07
C VAL A 108 -18.87 -10.42 -24.51
N ARG A 109 -19.56 -11.23 -25.32
CA ARG A 109 -20.81 -11.85 -24.91
C ARG A 109 -20.64 -13.27 -24.38
N GLY A 110 -21.33 -13.56 -23.28
CA GLY A 110 -21.33 -14.85 -22.61
C GLY A 110 -19.95 -15.28 -22.08
N THR A 111 -19.27 -14.36 -21.40
CA THR A 111 -18.22 -14.69 -20.42
C THR A 111 -18.83 -15.40 -19.21
N ASP A 112 -18.01 -15.90 -18.28
CA ASP A 112 -18.49 -16.46 -17.00
C ASP A 112 -19.18 -15.39 -16.11
N HIS A 113 -19.09 -14.12 -16.49
CA HIS A 113 -19.76 -12.98 -15.87
C HIS A 113 -20.92 -12.43 -16.70
N GLY A 114 -21.32 -13.13 -17.77
CA GLY A 114 -22.35 -12.68 -18.70
C GLY A 114 -21.78 -11.82 -19.84
N ASP A 115 -22.56 -10.85 -20.29
CA ASP A 115 -22.12 -9.89 -21.31
C ASP A 115 -21.38 -8.74 -20.63
N VAL A 116 -20.09 -8.60 -20.92
CA VAL A 116 -19.20 -7.65 -20.23
C VAL A 116 -18.56 -6.71 -21.23
N THR A 117 -18.65 -5.42 -20.94
CA THR A 117 -18.02 -4.34 -21.72
C THR A 117 -16.64 -4.04 -21.18
N TYR A 118 -15.64 -3.95 -22.05
CA TYR A 118 -14.24 -3.71 -21.71
C TYR A 118 -13.71 -2.43 -22.35
N LEU A 119 -12.82 -1.77 -21.64
CA LEU A 119 -11.92 -0.76 -22.18
C LEU A 119 -10.61 -1.44 -22.62
N GLY A 120 -9.82 -0.74 -23.42
CA GLY A 120 -8.51 -1.20 -23.88
C GLY A 120 -8.58 -1.99 -25.17
N ASN A 121 -7.50 -2.72 -25.42
CA ASN A 121 -7.34 -3.61 -26.56
C ASN A 121 -7.74 -5.03 -26.15
N MET A 122 -8.07 -5.87 -27.13
CA MET A 122 -8.51 -7.26 -26.89
C MET A 122 -7.75 -8.22 -27.79
N LYS A 123 -7.04 -9.19 -27.21
CA LYS A 123 -6.31 -10.22 -27.93
C LYS A 123 -7.05 -11.55 -27.85
N PHE A 124 -7.22 -12.18 -28.99
CA PHE A 124 -7.79 -13.52 -29.16
C PHE A 124 -6.68 -14.44 -29.67
N THR A 125 -6.45 -15.55 -28.98
CA THR A 125 -5.42 -16.53 -29.37
C THR A 125 -6.03 -17.92 -29.41
N VAL A 126 -5.75 -18.68 -30.48
CA VAL A 126 -6.19 -20.07 -30.55
C VAL A 126 -5.36 -20.93 -29.62
N ASN A 127 -6.01 -21.66 -28.72
CA ASN A 127 -5.37 -22.75 -28.01
C ASN A 127 -5.37 -24.00 -28.92
N SER A 128 -4.24 -24.29 -29.56
CA SER A 128 -4.10 -25.38 -30.54
C SER A 128 -4.39 -26.78 -29.98
N GLN A 129 -4.33 -26.96 -28.65
CA GLN A 129 -4.62 -28.25 -28.01
C GLN A 129 -6.12 -28.48 -27.81
N THR A 130 -6.89 -27.41 -27.60
CA THR A 130 -8.32 -27.50 -27.27
C THR A 130 -9.24 -27.00 -28.39
N GLY A 131 -8.70 -26.23 -29.34
CA GLY A 131 -9.49 -25.54 -30.37
C GLY A 131 -10.34 -24.37 -29.82
N MET A 132 -10.12 -23.98 -28.56
CA MET A 132 -10.84 -22.87 -27.91
C MET A 132 -10.07 -21.56 -28.03
N LEU A 133 -10.78 -20.43 -27.95
CA LEU A 133 -10.17 -19.11 -27.90
C LEU A 133 -9.76 -18.76 -26.48
N ARG A 134 -8.51 -18.36 -26.30
CA ARG A 134 -8.04 -17.61 -25.14
C ARG A 134 -8.25 -16.12 -25.42
N VAL A 135 -8.86 -15.41 -24.48
CA VAL A 135 -9.17 -13.98 -24.60
C VAL A 135 -8.44 -13.20 -23.52
N VAL A 136 -7.63 -12.22 -23.93
CA VAL A 136 -6.84 -11.39 -23.02
C VAL A 136 -7.14 -9.93 -23.28
N ASN A 137 -7.59 -9.22 -22.24
CA ASN A 137 -7.81 -7.78 -22.30
C ASN A 137 -6.53 -7.04 -21.92
N HIS A 138 -5.98 -6.26 -22.85
CA HIS A 138 -4.87 -5.36 -22.61
C HIS A 138 -5.42 -3.97 -22.31
N VAL A 139 -5.47 -3.60 -21.04
CA VAL A 139 -6.18 -2.41 -20.57
C VAL A 139 -5.24 -1.53 -19.76
N PRO A 140 -5.36 -0.19 -19.86
CA PRO A 140 -4.61 0.69 -18.98
C PRO A 140 -4.86 0.38 -17.51
N LEU A 141 -3.81 0.43 -16.69
CA LEU A 141 -3.90 0.05 -15.28
C LEU A 141 -5.00 0.84 -14.55
N GLU A 142 -5.13 2.14 -14.79
CA GLU A 142 -6.18 2.95 -14.16
C GLU A 142 -7.59 2.53 -14.65
N GLN A 143 -7.75 2.21 -15.93
CA GLN A 143 -9.04 1.76 -16.49
C GLN A 143 -9.42 0.35 -16.02
N TYR A 144 -8.43 -0.51 -15.78
CA TYR A 144 -8.63 -1.82 -15.15
C TYR A 144 -9.25 -1.66 -13.75
N LEU A 145 -8.75 -0.69 -12.97
CA LEU A 145 -9.22 -0.46 -11.60
C LEU A 145 -10.68 0.00 -11.54
N TYR A 146 -11.24 0.60 -12.61
CA TYR A 146 -12.68 0.88 -12.69
C TYR A 146 -13.52 -0.40 -12.56
N GLY A 147 -13.04 -1.48 -13.18
CA GLY A 147 -13.70 -2.78 -13.18
C GLY A 147 -13.35 -3.68 -12.00
N VAL A 148 -12.33 -3.33 -11.21
CA VAL A 148 -12.00 -4.02 -9.95
C VAL A 148 -12.72 -3.34 -8.78
N VAL A 149 -12.44 -2.06 -8.55
CA VAL A 149 -12.93 -1.35 -7.36
C VAL A 149 -14.46 -1.35 -7.30
N ALA A 150 -15.14 -1.27 -8.45
CA ALA A 150 -16.60 -1.28 -8.52
C ALA A 150 -17.26 -2.60 -8.07
N TYR A 151 -16.51 -3.70 -8.12
CA TYR A 151 -16.99 -5.03 -7.75
C TYR A 151 -16.38 -5.55 -6.44
N GLU A 152 -15.39 -4.83 -5.91
CA GLU A 152 -14.84 -5.02 -4.57
C GLU A 152 -15.59 -4.18 -3.51
N MET A 153 -15.90 -2.93 -3.83
CA MET A 153 -16.67 -2.02 -2.97
C MET A 153 -17.87 -1.46 -3.71
N SER A 154 -19.01 -1.32 -3.00
CA SER A 154 -20.19 -0.69 -3.60
C SER A 154 -19.91 0.77 -3.96
N ASN A 155 -20.36 1.21 -5.13
CA ASN A 155 -20.23 2.60 -5.59
C ASN A 155 -20.90 3.64 -4.66
N SER A 156 -21.79 3.22 -3.76
CA SER A 156 -22.37 4.07 -2.72
C SER A 156 -21.47 4.31 -1.51
N PHE A 157 -20.34 3.60 -1.39
CA PHE A 157 -19.40 3.78 -0.29
C PHE A 157 -18.83 5.22 -0.26
N PRO A 158 -18.37 5.69 0.90
CA PRO A 158 -17.68 6.97 1.02
C PRO A 158 -16.49 7.07 0.05
N LEU A 159 -16.27 8.26 -0.51
CA LEU A 159 -15.25 8.45 -1.56
C LEU A 159 -13.84 8.11 -1.05
N GLU A 160 -13.53 8.45 0.21
CA GLU A 160 -12.23 8.17 0.83
C GLU A 160 -11.98 6.65 1.02
N ALA A 161 -13.04 5.86 1.30
CA ALA A 161 -12.92 4.41 1.32
C ALA A 161 -12.66 3.83 -0.08
N LEU A 162 -13.34 4.35 -1.11
CA LEU A 162 -13.12 3.96 -2.51
C LEU A 162 -11.70 4.32 -2.98
N LYS A 163 -11.15 5.46 -2.56
CA LYS A 163 -9.76 5.86 -2.83
C LYS A 163 -8.75 4.91 -2.18
N ALA A 164 -8.97 4.55 -0.91
CA ALA A 164 -8.13 3.57 -0.23
C ALA A 164 -8.15 2.22 -0.96
N GLN A 165 -9.33 1.77 -1.38
CA GLN A 165 -9.49 0.55 -2.20
C GLN A 165 -8.79 0.66 -3.56
N ALA A 166 -8.84 1.82 -4.23
CA ALA A 166 -8.14 2.02 -5.50
C ALA A 166 -6.61 1.91 -5.35
N VAL A 167 -6.03 2.55 -4.34
CA VAL A 167 -4.59 2.46 -4.04
C VAL A 167 -4.18 1.03 -3.69
N ALA A 168 -4.95 0.35 -2.84
CA ALA A 168 -4.70 -1.04 -2.48
C ALA A 168 -4.85 -1.98 -3.69
N ALA A 169 -5.86 -1.79 -4.54
CA ALA A 169 -6.03 -2.61 -5.73
C ALA A 169 -4.90 -2.39 -6.75
N ARG A 170 -4.41 -1.14 -6.90
CA ARG A 170 -3.30 -0.78 -7.79
C ARG A 170 -1.98 -1.45 -7.39
N GLY A 171 -1.64 -1.42 -6.10
CA GLY A 171 -0.43 -2.08 -5.57
C GLY A 171 -0.44 -3.58 -5.85
N TYR A 172 -1.58 -4.24 -5.61
CA TYR A 172 -1.76 -5.67 -5.89
C TYR A 172 -1.60 -5.99 -7.39
N ALA A 173 -2.26 -5.22 -8.27
CA ALA A 173 -2.18 -5.37 -9.71
C ALA A 173 -0.73 -5.26 -10.22
N ILE A 174 0.01 -4.24 -9.77
CA ILE A 174 1.43 -4.04 -10.13
C ILE A 174 2.28 -5.22 -9.65
N LYS A 175 2.03 -5.76 -8.45
CA LYS A 175 2.75 -6.95 -7.96
C LYS A 175 2.50 -8.18 -8.83
N LYS A 176 1.29 -8.36 -9.38
CA LYS A 176 1.02 -9.44 -10.33
C LYS A 176 1.71 -9.22 -11.68
N ILE A 177 1.73 -7.98 -12.19
CA ILE A 177 2.54 -7.63 -13.38
C ILE A 177 4.02 -7.96 -13.16
N MET A 178 4.59 -7.58 -12.00
CA MET A 178 5.99 -7.88 -11.66
C MET A 178 6.27 -9.40 -11.56
N ALA A 179 5.30 -10.18 -11.10
CA ALA A 179 5.43 -11.62 -10.93
C ALA A 179 5.21 -12.39 -12.24
N ALA A 180 4.41 -11.84 -13.16
CA ALA A 180 4.19 -12.40 -14.48
C ALA A 180 5.47 -12.25 -15.32
N GLY A 181 6.20 -13.36 -15.49
CA GLY A 181 7.38 -13.37 -16.36
C GLY A 181 7.06 -12.94 -17.79
N SER A 182 8.05 -12.41 -18.51
CA SER A 182 7.89 -11.86 -19.87
C SER A 182 7.36 -12.86 -20.92
N SER A 183 7.38 -14.17 -20.61
CA SER A 183 6.86 -15.24 -21.46
C SER A 183 5.37 -15.56 -21.24
N SER A 184 4.71 -14.93 -20.27
CA SER A 184 3.27 -15.15 -20.01
C SER A 184 2.41 -14.38 -21.01
N ASP A 185 1.32 -15.00 -21.46
CA ASP A 185 0.29 -14.36 -22.32
C ASP A 185 -0.53 -13.31 -21.56
N PHE A 186 -0.60 -13.40 -20.22
CA PHE A 186 -1.38 -12.53 -19.34
C PHE A 186 -0.70 -12.34 -17.99
N ASP A 187 -1.09 -11.30 -17.26
CA ASP A 187 -0.52 -10.95 -15.94
C ASP A 187 -1.42 -11.43 -14.79
N ILE A 188 -2.74 -11.37 -14.98
CA ILE A 188 -3.72 -11.63 -13.92
C ILE A 188 -4.99 -12.32 -14.47
N LEU A 189 -5.75 -12.94 -13.57
CA LEU A 189 -7.05 -13.57 -13.85
C LEU A 189 -8.15 -12.57 -13.49
N ASP A 190 -9.31 -12.65 -14.15
CA ASP A 190 -10.50 -11.84 -13.82
C ASP A 190 -11.32 -12.37 -12.63
N THR A 191 -10.84 -13.43 -11.97
CA THR A 191 -11.55 -14.19 -10.94
C THR A 191 -11.10 -13.84 -9.50
N PRO A 192 -11.87 -14.24 -8.46
CA PRO A 192 -11.51 -14.00 -7.06
C PRO A 192 -10.15 -14.60 -6.60
N GLN A 193 -9.57 -15.52 -7.37
CA GLN A 193 -8.20 -16.01 -7.14
C GLN A 193 -7.17 -14.87 -7.18
N HIS A 194 -7.46 -13.79 -7.93
CA HIS A 194 -6.65 -12.59 -7.97
C HIS A 194 -7.43 -11.36 -7.52
N GLN A 195 -8.22 -10.76 -8.41
CA GLN A 195 -9.14 -9.65 -8.14
C GLN A 195 -10.32 -9.80 -9.09
N VAL A 196 -11.52 -9.54 -8.60
CA VAL A 196 -12.72 -9.63 -9.44
C VAL A 196 -12.72 -8.49 -10.45
N TYR A 197 -12.49 -8.78 -11.73
CA TYR A 197 -12.51 -7.80 -12.82
C TYR A 197 -13.72 -8.03 -13.72
N ARG A 198 -14.69 -7.11 -13.70
CA ARG A 198 -15.90 -7.23 -14.53
C ARG A 198 -16.06 -6.10 -15.54
N GLY A 199 -14.93 -5.64 -16.07
CA GLY A 199 -14.89 -4.66 -17.13
C GLY A 199 -15.40 -3.27 -16.73
N TYR A 200 -15.75 -2.48 -17.72
CA TYR A 200 -16.13 -1.07 -17.58
C TYR A 200 -17.64 -0.90 -17.50
N ASN A 201 -18.09 -0.13 -16.51
CA ASN A 201 -19.47 0.34 -16.41
C ASN A 201 -19.49 1.82 -16.00
N PRO A 202 -19.95 2.73 -16.88
CA PRO A 202 -19.95 4.18 -16.61
C PRO A 202 -20.89 4.59 -15.47
N ALA A 203 -21.82 3.73 -15.03
CA ALA A 203 -22.69 4.01 -13.90
C ALA A 203 -21.93 4.13 -12.55
N PHE A 204 -20.69 3.63 -12.48
CA PHE A 204 -19.85 3.69 -11.29
C PHE A 204 -18.98 4.96 -11.22
N ALA A 205 -19.58 6.12 -11.47
CA ALA A 205 -18.88 7.40 -11.55
C ALA A 205 -18.07 7.76 -10.28
N ARG A 206 -18.49 7.33 -9.09
CA ARG A 206 -17.76 7.59 -7.84
C ARG A 206 -16.51 6.73 -7.72
N VAL A 207 -16.58 5.49 -8.20
CA VAL A 207 -15.42 4.60 -8.31
C VAL A 207 -14.42 5.16 -9.31
N ILE A 208 -14.87 5.53 -10.51
CA ILE A 208 -14.02 6.14 -11.55
C ILE A 208 -13.30 7.36 -10.98
N LYS A 209 -14.06 8.27 -10.34
CA LYS A 209 -13.50 9.45 -9.67
C LYS A 209 -12.45 9.09 -8.60
N ALA A 210 -12.70 8.06 -7.78
CA ALA A 210 -11.75 7.64 -6.74
C ALA A 210 -10.43 7.10 -7.32
N VAL A 211 -10.52 6.35 -8.42
CA VAL A 211 -9.36 5.83 -9.14
C VAL A 211 -8.57 6.98 -9.77
N ASP A 212 -9.25 7.91 -10.46
CA ASP A 212 -8.63 9.06 -11.11
C ASP A 212 -7.94 10.01 -10.11
N GLU A 213 -8.60 10.32 -9.00
CA GLU A 213 -8.03 11.18 -7.95
C GLU A 213 -6.84 10.54 -7.21
N THR A 214 -6.62 9.23 -7.37
CA THR A 214 -5.49 8.48 -6.80
C THR A 214 -4.57 7.89 -7.87
N LYS A 215 -4.64 8.40 -9.11
CA LYS A 215 -3.85 7.90 -10.24
C LYS A 215 -2.37 7.77 -9.87
N GLY A 216 -1.80 6.60 -10.18
CA GLY A 216 -0.39 6.30 -9.93
C GLY A 216 -0.01 6.11 -8.45
N GLN A 217 -0.91 6.33 -7.49
CA GLN A 217 -0.58 6.18 -6.08
C GLN A 217 -0.61 4.70 -5.65
N VAL A 218 0.44 4.28 -4.96
CA VAL A 218 0.62 2.93 -4.38
C VAL A 218 1.28 3.02 -3.01
N LEU A 219 1.18 1.95 -2.23
CA LEU A 219 1.93 1.84 -0.98
C LEU A 219 3.31 1.21 -1.20
N THR A 220 4.29 1.73 -0.47
CA THR A 220 5.68 1.27 -0.49
C THR A 220 6.21 1.02 0.92
N TYR A 221 7.05 0.00 1.06
CA TYR A 221 7.80 -0.33 2.28
C TYR A 221 9.25 -0.58 1.87
N ASP A 222 10.22 0.04 2.54
CA ASP A 222 11.63 0.07 2.13
C ASP A 222 11.83 0.43 0.65
N ASN A 223 11.07 1.43 0.18
CA ASN A 223 11.04 1.91 -1.21
C ASN A 223 10.62 0.85 -2.26
N LYS A 224 10.05 -0.29 -1.84
CA LYS A 224 9.50 -1.31 -2.73
C LYS A 224 7.98 -1.26 -2.69
N ILE A 225 7.34 -1.42 -3.85
CA ILE A 225 5.88 -1.57 -3.93
C ILE A 225 5.48 -2.83 -3.17
N ILE A 226 4.50 -2.71 -2.29
CA ILE A 226 4.06 -3.79 -1.40
C ILE A 226 2.86 -4.54 -1.99
N GLU A 227 2.66 -5.76 -1.52
CA GLU A 227 1.41 -6.48 -1.76
C GLU A 227 0.34 -6.02 -0.77
N THR A 228 -0.75 -5.47 -1.31
CA THR A 228 -1.83 -4.83 -0.55
C THR A 228 -3.08 -5.71 -0.54
N PHE A 229 -3.14 -6.63 0.41
CA PHE A 229 -4.32 -7.48 0.60
C PHE A 229 -5.49 -6.72 1.26
N TYR A 230 -6.71 -7.14 0.94
CA TYR A 230 -7.93 -6.58 1.51
C TYR A 230 -9.04 -7.62 1.51
N SER A 231 -9.98 -7.50 2.44
CA SER A 231 -11.14 -8.40 2.53
C SER A 231 -12.38 -7.66 3.03
N ALA A 232 -13.55 -8.25 2.84
CA ALA A 232 -14.82 -7.59 3.15
C ALA A 232 -14.89 -7.13 4.61
N SER A 233 -14.63 -8.02 5.55
CA SER A 233 -14.57 -7.68 6.98
C SER A 233 -13.47 -8.49 7.65
N ASN A 234 -12.70 -7.84 8.52
CA ASN A 234 -11.75 -8.54 9.36
C ASN A 234 -12.38 -8.98 10.69
N GLY A 235 -13.59 -8.54 11.04
CA GLY A 235 -14.29 -8.97 12.26
C GLY A 235 -13.71 -8.35 13.53
N GLY A 236 -13.18 -7.13 13.43
CA GLY A 236 -12.69 -6.34 14.55
C GLY A 236 -11.20 -6.39 14.82
N GLN A 237 -10.45 -7.13 14.01
CA GLN A 237 -9.02 -7.27 14.15
C GLN A 237 -8.40 -7.75 12.83
N THR A 238 -7.34 -7.13 12.36
CA THR A 238 -6.60 -7.61 11.17
C THR A 238 -5.99 -8.99 11.43
N GLU A 239 -5.65 -9.72 10.38
CA GLU A 239 -5.04 -11.06 10.47
C GLU A 239 -3.60 -11.07 9.95
N LEU A 240 -2.79 -11.99 10.48
CA LEU A 240 -1.44 -12.25 9.99
C LEU A 240 -1.46 -13.14 8.73
N PRO A 241 -0.62 -12.86 7.73
CA PRO A 241 -0.49 -13.71 6.54
C PRO A 241 -0.24 -15.19 6.86
N GLY A 242 0.65 -15.47 7.81
CA GLY A 242 1.00 -16.82 8.25
C GLY A 242 -0.19 -17.61 8.83
N ASN A 243 -1.15 -16.91 9.44
CA ASN A 243 -2.38 -17.52 9.98
C ASN A 243 -3.46 -17.72 8.90
N ALA A 244 -3.42 -16.93 7.83
CA ALA A 244 -4.42 -16.97 6.78
C ALA A 244 -4.09 -17.95 5.67
N TRP A 245 -2.80 -18.09 5.34
CA TRP A 245 -2.33 -18.85 4.17
C TRP A 245 -1.20 -19.85 4.46
N GLY A 246 -0.85 -20.06 5.74
CA GLY A 246 0.22 -20.96 6.16
C GLY A 246 1.61 -20.33 6.10
N ARG A 247 2.66 -21.14 6.29
CA ARG A 247 4.09 -20.73 6.43
C ARG A 247 4.45 -19.97 7.72
N GLY A 248 3.50 -19.76 8.64
CA GLY A 248 3.78 -19.27 10.00
C GLY A 248 4.54 -17.93 10.04
N SER A 249 5.49 -17.81 10.96
CA SER A 249 6.31 -16.59 11.16
C SER A 249 7.10 -16.16 9.93
N ASP A 250 7.52 -17.08 9.06
CA ASP A 250 8.25 -16.74 7.83
C ASP A 250 7.42 -15.83 6.92
N ALA A 251 6.14 -16.16 6.70
CA ALA A 251 5.24 -15.33 5.91
C ALA A 251 4.98 -13.96 6.56
N ASN A 252 4.99 -13.89 7.89
CA ASN A 252 4.82 -12.63 8.61
C ASN A 252 6.06 -11.74 8.48
N GLN A 253 7.27 -12.33 8.52
CA GLN A 253 8.53 -11.60 8.36
C GLN A 253 8.73 -11.08 6.93
N GLU A 254 8.23 -11.80 5.91
CA GLU A 254 8.26 -11.36 4.51
C GLU A 254 7.34 -10.16 4.24
N LEU A 255 6.31 -9.96 5.07
CA LEU A 255 5.27 -8.95 4.91
C LEU A 255 5.09 -8.12 6.19
N PRO A 256 6.15 -7.43 6.68
CA PRO A 256 6.16 -6.80 8.01
C PRO A 256 5.15 -5.65 8.18
N TYR A 257 4.63 -5.12 7.08
CA TYR A 257 3.59 -4.08 7.05
C TYR A 257 2.17 -4.64 7.25
N LEU A 258 1.97 -5.97 7.25
CA LEU A 258 0.69 -6.65 7.52
C LEU A 258 0.66 -7.16 8.96
N VAL A 259 0.43 -6.24 9.89
CA VAL A 259 0.42 -6.54 11.32
C VAL A 259 -0.98 -6.93 11.81
N GLN A 260 -1.02 -7.76 12.87
CA GLN A 260 -2.26 -8.03 13.59
C GLN A 260 -2.55 -6.91 14.58
N LYS A 261 -3.63 -6.16 14.38
CA LYS A 261 -4.07 -5.10 15.29
C LYS A 261 -5.58 -4.97 15.34
N ASP A 262 -6.08 -4.33 16.39
CA ASP A 262 -7.52 -4.18 16.60
C ASP A 262 -8.09 -3.16 15.62
N ASP A 263 -9.26 -3.50 15.08
CA ASP A 263 -10.00 -2.69 14.12
C ASP A 263 -11.41 -2.43 14.67
N PRO A 264 -11.57 -1.48 15.61
CA PRO A 264 -12.88 -1.17 16.17
C PRO A 264 -13.86 -0.67 15.10
N TYR A 265 -13.36 -0.09 13.99
CA TYR A 265 -14.17 0.45 12.92
C TYR A 265 -14.91 -0.65 12.14
N ASP A 266 -14.30 -1.81 11.95
CA ASP A 266 -14.99 -2.96 11.37
C ASP A 266 -16.18 -3.39 12.25
N LEU A 267 -16.01 -3.44 13.58
CA LEU A 267 -17.07 -3.85 14.51
C LEU A 267 -18.24 -2.87 14.58
N GLU A 268 -17.96 -1.58 14.45
CA GLU A 268 -19.00 -0.54 14.44
C GLU A 268 -19.86 -0.58 13.17
N ASN A 269 -19.35 -1.16 12.08
CA ASN A 269 -20.08 -1.23 10.82
C ASN A 269 -21.24 -2.26 10.92
N PRO A 270 -22.50 -1.86 10.72
CA PRO A 270 -23.65 -2.76 10.88
C PRO A 270 -23.72 -3.86 9.82
N SER A 271 -22.95 -3.74 8.74
CA SER A 271 -22.84 -4.76 7.69
C SER A 271 -21.70 -5.76 7.91
N SER A 272 -20.93 -5.63 9.00
CA SER A 272 -19.91 -6.60 9.38
C SER A 272 -20.54 -7.88 9.88
N ILE A 273 -19.93 -9.02 9.53
CA ILE A 273 -20.44 -10.34 9.91
C ILE A 273 -19.75 -10.77 11.22
N PHE A 274 -20.53 -10.81 12.30
CA PHE A 274 -20.12 -11.32 13.60
C PHE A 274 -21.23 -12.17 14.23
N HIS A 275 -20.84 -13.21 14.94
CA HIS A 275 -21.66 -14.07 15.76
C HIS A 275 -21.25 -13.82 17.22
N ARG A 276 -22.24 -13.61 18.08
CA ARG A 276 -22.07 -13.47 19.52
C ARG A 276 -22.74 -14.65 20.20
N PHE A 277 -21.92 -15.50 20.82
CA PHE A 277 -22.41 -16.59 21.63
C PHE A 277 -22.45 -16.14 23.08
N TYR A 278 -23.64 -15.83 23.56
CA TYR A 278 -23.85 -15.49 24.96
C TYR A 278 -23.83 -16.77 25.80
N ILE A 279 -23.13 -16.73 26.94
CA ILE A 279 -23.04 -17.83 27.90
C ILE A 279 -23.41 -17.24 29.27
N PRO A 280 -24.53 -17.65 29.88
CA PRO A 280 -24.93 -17.11 31.18
C PRO A 280 -24.04 -17.66 32.30
N LYS A 281 -23.84 -16.87 33.37
CA LYS A 281 -23.18 -17.40 34.58
C LYS A 281 -24.05 -18.42 35.29
N GLU A 282 -25.32 -18.11 35.49
CA GLU A 282 -26.31 -19.07 36.00
C GLU A 282 -26.99 -19.75 34.80
N VAL A 283 -26.74 -21.06 34.63
CA VAL A 283 -27.28 -21.80 33.47
C VAL A 283 -28.69 -22.29 33.78
N ILE A 284 -28.92 -22.79 35.00
CA ILE A 284 -30.24 -23.28 35.40
C ILE A 284 -31.26 -22.16 35.43
N GLY A 285 -32.43 -22.41 34.86
CA GLY A 285 -33.53 -21.45 34.83
C GLY A 285 -33.32 -20.28 33.86
N SER A 286 -32.20 -20.26 33.13
CA SER A 286 -31.96 -19.34 32.02
C SER A 286 -32.60 -19.85 30.73
N ASP A 287 -32.71 -18.99 29.71
CA ASP A 287 -33.12 -19.37 28.35
C ASP A 287 -32.11 -20.32 27.66
N HIS A 288 -31.00 -20.64 28.31
CA HIS A 288 -29.95 -21.55 27.85
C HIS A 288 -29.83 -22.83 28.70
N ASP A 289 -30.78 -23.09 29.59
CA ASP A 289 -30.84 -24.35 30.35
C ASP A 289 -30.91 -25.56 29.40
N SER A 290 -30.48 -26.71 29.90
CA SER A 290 -30.57 -27.97 29.18
C SER A 290 -32.02 -28.39 28.98
N ILE A 291 -32.29 -29.10 27.88
CA ILE A 291 -33.55 -29.79 27.66
C ILE A 291 -33.33 -31.31 27.57
N PRO A 292 -34.27 -32.14 28.05
CA PRO A 292 -34.22 -33.56 27.79
C PRO A 292 -34.48 -33.83 26.31
N MET A 293 -33.71 -34.76 25.73
CA MET A 293 -33.85 -35.19 24.34
C MET A 293 -34.10 -36.70 24.33
N ASP A 294 -35.35 -37.08 24.02
CA ASP A 294 -35.84 -38.47 24.07
C ASP A 294 -35.29 -39.35 22.94
N SER A 295 -34.70 -38.75 21.90
CA SER A 295 -34.02 -39.47 20.82
C SER A 295 -32.53 -39.69 21.11
N ASP A 296 -31.94 -40.70 20.47
CA ASP A 296 -30.50 -40.96 20.51
C ASP A 296 -29.67 -39.73 20.10
N ASN A 297 -30.22 -38.86 19.26
CA ASN A 297 -29.57 -37.64 18.79
C ASN A 297 -30.49 -36.42 18.89
N GLY A 298 -29.92 -35.27 19.24
CA GLY A 298 -30.54 -33.97 19.11
C GLY A 298 -29.90 -33.16 17.98
N LEU A 299 -30.64 -32.20 17.44
CA LEU A 299 -30.16 -31.24 16.45
C LEU A 299 -30.22 -29.84 17.04
N ARG A 300 -29.14 -29.06 16.91
CA ARG A 300 -29.08 -27.65 17.31
C ARG A 300 -28.86 -26.74 16.11
N ILE A 301 -29.47 -25.55 16.14
CA ILE A 301 -29.28 -24.54 15.10
C ILE A 301 -27.99 -23.78 15.35
N VAL A 302 -27.13 -23.75 14.33
CA VAL A 302 -25.78 -23.20 14.41
C VAL A 302 -25.37 -22.56 13.08
N LYS A 303 -24.21 -21.89 13.01
CA LYS A 303 -23.67 -21.30 11.77
C LYS A 303 -24.55 -20.22 11.11
N THR A 304 -25.46 -19.62 11.88
CA THR A 304 -26.37 -18.55 11.42
C THR A 304 -26.51 -17.46 12.49
N ASN A 305 -26.81 -16.23 12.08
CA ASN A 305 -27.18 -15.10 12.96
C ASN A 305 -28.68 -14.82 12.96
N GLY A 306 -29.44 -15.50 12.12
CA GLY A 306 -30.88 -15.29 11.98
C GLY A 306 -31.63 -16.60 11.87
N ASN A 307 -32.94 -16.50 11.81
CA ASN A 307 -33.80 -17.66 11.71
C ASN A 307 -33.59 -18.35 10.36
N ILE A 308 -33.46 -19.67 10.40
CA ILE A 308 -33.37 -20.49 9.19
C ILE A 308 -34.74 -21.03 8.81
N ASN A 309 -34.92 -21.37 7.54
CA ASN A 309 -36.17 -21.96 7.05
C ASN A 309 -36.26 -23.43 7.44
N VAL A 310 -37.39 -23.79 8.05
CA VAL A 310 -37.81 -25.18 8.25
C VAL A 310 -38.73 -25.56 7.10
N ARG A 311 -38.48 -26.71 6.46
CA ARG A 311 -39.15 -27.09 5.20
C ARG A 311 -39.90 -28.41 5.31
N SER A 312 -40.87 -28.61 4.41
CA SER A 312 -41.64 -29.84 4.31
C SER A 312 -40.88 -31.01 3.67
N GLY A 313 -39.69 -30.77 3.10
CA GLY A 313 -38.86 -31.80 2.47
C GLY A 313 -37.39 -31.38 2.35
N PRO A 314 -36.50 -32.31 1.98
CA PRO A 314 -35.05 -32.11 1.95
C PRO A 314 -34.58 -31.37 0.70
N GLY A 315 -34.82 -30.06 0.65
CA GLY A 315 -34.38 -29.21 -0.44
C GLY A 315 -34.97 -27.81 -0.41
N THR A 316 -34.28 -26.87 -1.05
CA THR A 316 -34.74 -25.47 -1.15
C THR A 316 -35.99 -25.27 -2.00
N ASN A 317 -36.33 -26.27 -2.83
CA ASN A 317 -37.54 -26.37 -3.65
C ASN A 317 -38.81 -26.78 -2.86
N HIS A 318 -38.68 -27.23 -1.60
CA HIS A 318 -39.82 -27.58 -0.76
C HIS A 318 -40.38 -26.36 -0.01
N SER A 319 -41.69 -26.38 0.30
CA SER A 319 -42.38 -25.31 1.01
C SER A 319 -41.75 -25.02 2.37
N ILE A 320 -41.64 -23.74 2.72
CA ILE A 320 -41.24 -23.28 4.05
C ILE A 320 -42.47 -23.44 4.97
N ILE A 321 -42.32 -24.23 6.04
CA ILE A 321 -43.40 -24.52 7.01
C ILE A 321 -43.15 -23.88 8.38
N GLY A 322 -42.00 -23.24 8.55
CA GLY A 322 -41.65 -22.56 9.79
C GLY A 322 -40.27 -21.93 9.72
N ARG A 323 -39.85 -21.33 10.83
CA ARG A 323 -38.51 -20.76 11.00
C ARG A 323 -37.93 -21.18 12.33
N ALA A 324 -36.64 -21.53 12.34
CA ALA A 324 -35.91 -21.93 13.54
C ALA A 324 -34.84 -20.88 13.88
N PRO A 325 -34.95 -20.17 15.03
CA PRO A 325 -33.93 -19.24 15.51
C PRO A 325 -32.60 -19.91 15.88
N LEU A 326 -31.55 -19.09 16.05
CA LEU A 326 -30.32 -19.52 16.74
C LEU A 326 -30.65 -19.91 18.19
N TYR A 327 -29.92 -20.89 18.75
CA TYR A 327 -30.16 -21.47 20.09
C TYR A 327 -31.46 -22.25 20.26
N THR A 328 -32.10 -22.69 19.18
CA THR A 328 -33.12 -23.73 19.28
C THR A 328 -32.55 -25.10 18.97
N SER A 329 -33.23 -26.11 19.49
CA SER A 329 -32.91 -27.51 19.26
C SER A 329 -34.16 -28.32 18.99
N TYR A 330 -33.98 -29.42 18.26
CA TYR A 330 -35.04 -30.29 17.80
C TYR A 330 -34.62 -31.74 17.94
N GLN A 331 -35.61 -32.61 18.13
CA GLN A 331 -35.42 -34.05 18.03
C GLN A 331 -34.93 -34.40 16.63
N HIS A 332 -33.77 -35.04 16.52
CA HIS A 332 -33.23 -35.54 15.26
C HIS A 332 -33.78 -36.93 14.97
N LEU A 333 -34.30 -37.15 13.77
CA LEU A 333 -34.83 -38.44 13.34
C LEU A 333 -33.91 -39.13 12.34
N GLU A 334 -33.45 -38.39 11.33
CA GLU A 334 -32.69 -38.94 10.21
C GLU A 334 -31.85 -37.85 9.53
N THR A 335 -30.72 -38.24 8.95
CA THR A 335 -29.96 -37.39 8.04
C THR A 335 -30.10 -37.91 6.62
N VAL A 336 -30.54 -37.07 5.71
CA VAL A 336 -30.75 -37.39 4.29
C VAL A 336 -29.87 -36.50 3.41
N VAL A 337 -29.40 -37.06 2.29
CA VAL A 337 -28.69 -36.31 1.25
C VAL A 337 -29.60 -36.21 0.04
N ASN A 338 -29.86 -34.99 -0.42
CA ASN A 338 -30.74 -34.78 -1.57
C ASN A 338 -30.02 -35.06 -2.89
N GLN A 339 -30.76 -34.99 -4.00
CA GLN A 339 -30.25 -35.22 -5.36
C GLN A 339 -29.11 -34.28 -5.79
N PHE A 340 -28.87 -33.19 -5.06
CA PHE A 340 -27.81 -32.21 -5.31
C PHE A 340 -26.58 -32.41 -4.40
N GLY A 341 -26.57 -33.47 -3.57
CA GLY A 341 -25.49 -33.75 -2.63
C GLY A 341 -25.55 -32.91 -1.35
N GLU A 342 -26.66 -32.19 -1.10
CA GLU A 342 -26.81 -31.36 0.10
C GLU A 342 -27.35 -32.19 1.27
N THR A 343 -26.76 -32.00 2.45
CA THR A 343 -27.23 -32.64 3.69
C THR A 343 -28.45 -31.90 4.25
N TRP A 344 -29.48 -32.66 4.62
CA TRP A 344 -30.68 -32.21 5.32
C TRP A 344 -30.97 -33.15 6.49
N HIS A 345 -31.52 -32.62 7.57
CA HIS A 345 -31.89 -33.38 8.75
C HIS A 345 -33.40 -33.37 8.93
N LYS A 346 -33.98 -34.57 9.03
CA LYS A 346 -35.37 -34.75 9.42
C LYS A 346 -35.47 -34.55 10.93
N ILE A 347 -36.42 -33.71 11.34
CA ILE A 347 -36.67 -33.33 12.73
C ILE A 347 -38.16 -33.37 13.06
N ILE A 348 -38.49 -33.32 14.35
CA ILE A 348 -39.85 -32.98 14.81
C ILE A 348 -39.96 -31.47 15.02
N PHE A 349 -40.85 -30.83 14.27
CA PHE A 349 -41.16 -29.39 14.38
C PHE A 349 -42.66 -29.21 14.57
N ASN A 350 -43.07 -28.59 15.69
CA ASN A 350 -44.48 -28.42 16.08
C ASN A 350 -45.29 -29.74 15.99
N GLY A 351 -44.69 -30.85 16.44
CA GLY A 351 -45.30 -32.18 16.45
C GLY A 351 -45.34 -32.90 15.10
N ASN A 352 -44.80 -32.32 14.02
CA ASN A 352 -44.79 -32.92 12.68
C ASN A 352 -43.37 -33.12 12.16
N GLU A 353 -43.19 -34.08 11.25
CA GLU A 353 -41.92 -34.24 10.54
C GLU A 353 -41.61 -33.02 9.66
N ALA A 354 -40.38 -32.55 9.74
CA ALA A 354 -39.88 -31.40 9.00
C ALA A 354 -38.39 -31.57 8.68
N TYR A 355 -37.86 -30.70 7.83
CA TYR A 355 -36.47 -30.76 7.38
C TYR A 355 -35.75 -29.44 7.58
N ILE A 356 -34.51 -29.54 8.08
CA ILE A 356 -33.58 -28.43 8.27
C ILE A 356 -32.29 -28.72 7.49
N SER A 357 -31.71 -27.69 6.89
CA SER A 357 -30.44 -27.83 6.16
C SER A 357 -29.28 -28.11 7.11
N GLY A 358 -28.47 -29.11 6.77
CA GLY A 358 -27.22 -29.43 7.49
C GLY A 358 -26.16 -28.32 7.40
N ALA A 359 -26.31 -27.37 6.47
CA ALA A 359 -25.43 -26.20 6.40
C ALA A 359 -25.58 -25.26 7.61
N PHE A 360 -26.72 -25.31 8.31
CA PHE A 360 -27.05 -24.42 9.44
C PHE A 360 -27.47 -25.17 10.70
N SER A 361 -27.05 -26.43 10.83
CA SER A 361 -27.38 -27.26 11.98
C SER A 361 -26.27 -28.25 12.29
N HIS A 362 -26.29 -28.75 13.52
CA HIS A 362 -25.35 -29.75 14.00
C HIS A 362 -26.08 -30.81 14.80
N VAL A 363 -25.85 -32.07 14.45
CA VAL A 363 -26.40 -33.23 15.16
C VAL A 363 -25.40 -33.67 16.21
N SER A 364 -25.88 -33.98 17.40
CA SER A 364 -25.08 -34.47 18.52
C SER A 364 -25.87 -35.46 19.35
N PRO A 365 -25.20 -36.31 20.17
CA PRO A 365 -25.89 -37.24 21.06
C PRO A 365 -26.95 -36.55 21.92
N GLY A 366 -28.13 -37.16 21.99
CA GLY A 366 -29.22 -36.78 22.88
C GLY A 366 -29.02 -37.30 24.31
N GLY A 367 -30.00 -37.07 25.18
CA GLY A 367 -29.96 -37.50 26.58
C GLY A 367 -30.63 -36.51 27.52
N LYS A 368 -30.38 -36.69 28.83
CA LYS A 368 -31.07 -35.96 29.91
C LYS A 368 -30.82 -34.45 29.83
N HIS A 369 -29.58 -34.04 29.54
CA HIS A 369 -29.16 -32.65 29.50
C HIS A 369 -28.58 -32.27 28.13
N PHE A 370 -29.45 -31.91 27.18
CA PHE A 370 -29.04 -31.42 25.87
C PHE A 370 -29.03 -29.89 25.82
N TYR A 371 -27.88 -29.30 25.50
CA TYR A 371 -27.76 -27.84 25.33
C TYR A 371 -27.94 -27.41 23.87
N ALA A 372 -28.87 -26.47 23.66
CA ALA A 372 -29.01 -25.77 22.38
C ALA A 372 -27.86 -24.77 22.15
N ASN A 373 -27.32 -24.20 23.24
CA ASN A 373 -26.13 -23.36 23.19
C ASN A 373 -24.89 -24.24 22.90
N PRO A 374 -24.18 -24.01 21.78
CA PRO A 374 -23.07 -24.85 21.38
C PRO A 374 -21.84 -24.72 22.29
N VAL A 375 -21.67 -23.58 22.97
CA VAL A 375 -20.55 -23.37 23.89
C VAL A 375 -20.77 -24.14 25.20
N LEU A 376 -22.01 -24.15 25.72
CA LEU A 376 -22.38 -24.99 26.86
C LEU A 376 -22.22 -26.48 26.54
N TRP A 377 -22.52 -26.88 25.31
CA TRP A 377 -22.23 -28.24 24.84
C TRP A 377 -20.74 -28.56 24.90
N ASP A 378 -19.87 -27.70 24.38
CA ASP A 378 -18.41 -27.94 24.43
C ASP A 378 -17.91 -28.01 25.88
N LEU A 379 -18.43 -27.16 26.78
CA LEU A 379 -18.11 -27.22 28.20
C LEU A 379 -18.54 -28.56 28.83
N GLN A 380 -19.73 -29.06 28.48
CA GLN A 380 -20.22 -30.37 28.93
C GLN A 380 -19.33 -31.51 28.42
N GLN A 381 -18.85 -31.43 27.17
CA GLN A 381 -17.91 -32.42 26.64
C GLN A 381 -16.58 -32.42 27.40
N GLN A 382 -16.05 -31.24 27.75
CA GLN A 382 -14.83 -31.16 28.56
C GLN A 382 -15.03 -31.66 29.99
N ALA A 383 -16.19 -31.39 30.59
CA ALA A 383 -16.56 -31.95 31.90
C ALA A 383 -16.63 -33.48 31.84
N PHE A 384 -17.21 -34.02 30.77
CA PHE A 384 -17.27 -35.46 30.53
C PHE A 384 -15.89 -36.10 30.46
N GLU A 385 -14.92 -35.49 29.76
CA GLU A 385 -13.57 -36.05 29.71
C GLU A 385 -12.90 -36.16 31.08
N ILE A 386 -13.24 -35.27 32.02
CA ILE A 386 -12.76 -35.32 33.41
C ILE A 386 -13.54 -36.38 34.21
N LEU A 387 -14.85 -36.50 33.98
CA LEU A 387 -15.76 -37.33 34.78
C LEU A 387 -16.08 -38.69 34.17
N LYS A 388 -15.50 -39.07 33.03
CA LYS A 388 -15.85 -40.29 32.25
C LYS A 388 -15.77 -41.61 32.99
N ASP A 389 -15.03 -41.67 34.10
CA ASP A 389 -14.97 -42.85 34.96
C ASP A 389 -16.20 -42.95 35.90
N ASN A 390 -16.94 -41.85 36.09
CA ASN A 390 -18.11 -41.74 36.96
C ASN A 390 -19.43 -41.60 36.21
N VAL A 391 -19.41 -41.16 34.94
CA VAL A 391 -20.62 -40.94 34.12
C VAL A 391 -20.52 -41.67 32.79
N GLU A 392 -21.64 -42.16 32.27
CA GLU A 392 -21.66 -42.94 31.02
C GLU A 392 -21.62 -42.04 29.79
N LYS A 393 -22.38 -40.93 29.80
CA LYS A 393 -22.52 -40.02 28.68
C LYS A 393 -22.34 -38.57 29.13
N ALA A 394 -21.84 -37.72 28.24
CA ALA A 394 -21.75 -36.30 28.49
C ALA A 394 -23.12 -35.67 28.83
N THR A 395 -24.20 -36.17 28.23
CA THR A 395 -25.57 -35.71 28.48
C THR A 395 -26.14 -36.14 29.84
N ASP A 396 -25.40 -36.92 30.63
CA ASP A 396 -25.71 -37.20 32.04
C ASP A 396 -25.16 -36.12 32.99
N ILE A 397 -24.35 -35.19 32.49
CA ILE A 397 -23.80 -34.06 33.26
C ILE A 397 -24.66 -32.82 33.01
N LYS A 398 -25.19 -32.24 34.08
CA LYS A 398 -25.88 -30.95 34.04
C LYS A 398 -24.91 -29.83 34.43
N ILE A 399 -24.85 -28.77 33.63
CA ILE A 399 -24.13 -27.53 33.99
C ILE A 399 -25.05 -26.66 34.85
N ILE A 400 -24.62 -26.38 36.07
CA ILE A 400 -25.30 -25.52 37.04
C ILE A 400 -24.96 -24.06 36.75
N SER A 401 -23.66 -23.76 36.65
CA SER A 401 -23.14 -22.42 36.42
C SER A 401 -21.81 -22.41 35.66
N VAL A 402 -21.56 -21.31 34.96
CA VAL A 402 -20.25 -20.94 34.42
C VAL A 402 -19.70 -19.84 35.31
N ASN A 403 -18.86 -20.22 36.28
CA ASN A 403 -18.33 -19.31 37.30
C ASN A 403 -17.33 -18.33 36.70
N ASN A 404 -16.54 -18.81 35.73
CA ASN A 404 -15.59 -18.02 34.97
C ASN A 404 -15.44 -18.60 33.56
N LEU A 405 -15.28 -17.75 32.55
CA LEU A 405 -14.87 -18.12 31.20
C LEU A 405 -13.99 -17.01 30.66
N LYS A 406 -12.77 -17.36 30.26
CA LYS A 406 -11.79 -16.41 29.73
C LYS A 406 -10.97 -17.06 28.64
N ASN A 407 -10.27 -16.24 27.87
CA ASN A 407 -9.33 -16.77 26.92
C ASN A 407 -8.20 -17.54 27.60
N GLY A 408 -7.83 -18.68 27.03
CA GLY A 408 -6.73 -19.50 27.51
C GLY A 408 -5.37 -18.97 27.09
N ASN A 409 -4.30 -19.49 27.67
CA ASN A 409 -2.94 -19.00 27.39
C ASN A 409 -2.40 -19.42 26.02
N LYS A 410 -2.98 -20.46 25.40
CA LYS A 410 -2.51 -20.99 24.13
C LYS A 410 -2.88 -20.03 22.99
N ARG A 411 -1.86 -19.51 22.31
CA ARG A 411 -1.97 -18.71 21.08
C ARG A 411 -1.77 -19.56 19.86
N TRP A 412 -2.08 -19.02 18.68
CA TRP A 412 -1.70 -19.66 17.42
C TRP A 412 -0.17 -19.84 17.41
N PRO A 413 0.34 -21.08 17.34
CA PRO A 413 1.76 -21.36 17.43
C PRO A 413 2.57 -20.62 16.37
N ASP A 414 3.79 -20.21 16.72
CA ASP A 414 4.81 -19.77 15.77
C ASP A 414 4.46 -18.54 14.92
N THR A 415 3.53 -17.69 15.38
CA THR A 415 3.05 -16.52 14.63
C THR A 415 2.93 -15.22 15.43
N GLU A 416 3.20 -15.24 16.74
CA GLU A 416 2.97 -14.09 17.64
C GLU A 416 1.52 -13.59 17.68
N SER A 417 0.57 -14.43 17.22
CA SER A 417 -0.85 -14.08 17.10
C SER A 417 -1.50 -13.77 18.46
N ARG A 418 -2.34 -12.74 18.46
CA ARG A 418 -3.27 -12.34 19.51
C ARG A 418 -4.59 -13.13 19.47
N SER A 419 -4.77 -14.04 18.52
CA SER A 419 -5.90 -14.97 18.52
C SER A 419 -5.65 -16.14 19.48
N HIS A 420 -6.64 -16.44 20.31
CA HIS A 420 -6.55 -17.53 21.28
C HIS A 420 -7.00 -18.85 20.66
N VAL A 421 -6.30 -19.93 20.96
CA VAL A 421 -6.62 -21.28 20.51
C VAL A 421 -7.59 -21.97 21.47
N THR A 422 -7.55 -21.62 22.75
CA THR A 422 -8.42 -22.18 23.79
C THR A 422 -9.10 -21.09 24.60
N ALA A 423 -10.18 -21.46 25.30
CA ALA A 423 -10.76 -20.71 26.39
C ALA A 423 -10.83 -21.60 27.63
N ASP A 424 -10.40 -21.05 28.76
CA ASP A 424 -10.39 -21.73 30.05
C ASP A 424 -11.65 -21.30 30.82
N ALA A 425 -12.35 -22.28 31.39
CA ALA A 425 -13.57 -22.07 32.15
C ALA A 425 -13.51 -22.76 33.51
N ASN A 426 -14.13 -22.14 34.50
CA ASN A 426 -14.47 -22.79 35.77
C ASN A 426 -15.99 -22.94 35.79
N ILE A 427 -16.47 -24.18 35.88
CA ILE A 427 -17.89 -24.51 35.80
C ILE A 427 -18.31 -25.32 37.03
N THR A 428 -19.55 -25.15 37.46
CA THR A 428 -20.19 -26.03 38.44
C THR A 428 -21.10 -26.98 37.70
N VAL A 429 -20.96 -28.28 37.95
CA VAL A 429 -21.75 -29.33 37.33
C VAL A 429 -22.42 -30.21 38.37
N GLU A 430 -23.53 -30.82 37.99
CA GLU A 430 -24.27 -31.81 38.76
C GLU A 430 -24.40 -33.10 37.94
N TYR A 431 -24.18 -34.24 38.57
CA TYR A 431 -24.30 -35.55 37.94
C TYR A 431 -24.65 -36.64 38.96
N GLU A 432 -25.24 -37.75 38.48
CA GLU A 432 -25.58 -38.90 39.32
C GLU A 432 -24.37 -39.83 39.46
N ILE A 433 -24.08 -40.28 40.69
CA ILE A 433 -23.16 -41.39 40.97
C ILE A 433 -23.86 -42.48 41.77
N LEU A 434 -23.32 -43.70 41.72
CA LEU A 434 -23.75 -44.79 42.60
C LEU A 434 -22.95 -44.71 43.91
N ASP A 435 -23.65 -44.77 45.04
CA ASP A 435 -23.02 -44.92 46.35
C ASP A 435 -22.60 -46.38 46.59
N GLU A 436 -22.06 -46.65 47.79
CA GLU A 436 -21.61 -47.99 48.19
C GLU A 436 -22.74 -49.05 48.25
N ASN A 437 -24.01 -48.61 48.22
CA ASN A 437 -25.20 -49.46 48.23
C ASN A 437 -25.87 -49.58 46.85
N GLU A 438 -25.21 -49.09 45.79
CA GLU A 438 -25.76 -48.99 44.43
C GLU A 438 -26.99 -48.05 44.32
N GLU A 439 -27.16 -47.11 45.27
CA GLU A 439 -28.17 -46.06 45.18
C GLU A 439 -27.63 -44.84 44.43
N LYS A 440 -28.48 -44.22 43.59
CA LYS A 440 -28.14 -43.02 42.84
C LYS A 440 -28.20 -41.79 43.75
N ILE A 441 -27.07 -41.09 43.86
CA ILE A 441 -26.98 -39.81 44.57
C ILE A 441 -26.53 -38.70 43.60
N LEU A 442 -27.05 -37.49 43.80
CA LEU A 442 -26.62 -36.31 43.07
C LEU A 442 -25.34 -35.76 43.68
N LYS A 443 -24.33 -35.56 42.84
CA LYS A 443 -23.06 -34.94 43.21
C LYS A 443 -22.90 -33.63 42.45
N GLU A 444 -22.58 -32.58 43.17
CA GLU A 444 -22.18 -31.29 42.61
C GLU A 444 -20.66 -31.15 42.71
N GLU A 445 -20.02 -30.70 41.63
CA GLU A 445 -18.56 -30.53 41.57
C GLU A 445 -18.18 -29.29 40.75
N VAL A 446 -17.15 -28.59 41.21
CA VAL A 446 -16.55 -27.47 40.47
C VAL A 446 -15.37 -27.99 39.66
N LEU A 447 -15.40 -27.77 38.35
CA LEU A 447 -14.40 -28.26 37.41
C LEU A 447 -13.73 -27.11 36.67
N ASP A 448 -12.41 -27.21 36.51
CA ASP A 448 -11.66 -26.40 35.55
C ASP A 448 -11.59 -27.14 34.22
N VAL A 449 -12.13 -26.53 33.17
CA VAL A 449 -12.20 -27.10 31.81
C VAL A 449 -11.60 -26.15 30.80
N SER A 450 -11.18 -26.67 29.64
CA SER A 450 -10.64 -25.86 28.54
C SER A 450 -11.29 -26.25 27.22
N ILE A 451 -12.03 -25.35 26.59
CA ILE A 451 -12.62 -25.56 25.26
C ILE A 451 -11.68 -25.10 24.14
N GLN A 452 -11.77 -25.75 22.98
CA GLN A 452 -11.04 -25.32 21.79
C GLN A 452 -11.81 -24.21 21.07
N LEU A 453 -11.13 -23.11 20.78
CA LEU A 453 -11.65 -22.04 19.92
C LEU A 453 -11.20 -22.21 18.46
N MET A 454 -10.13 -22.97 18.23
CA MET A 454 -9.60 -23.27 16.90
C MET A 454 -9.32 -24.76 16.77
N ILE A 455 -9.71 -25.37 15.65
CA ILE A 455 -9.52 -26.80 15.45
C ILE A 455 -8.11 -27.07 14.89
N PRO A 456 -7.29 -27.90 15.56
CA PRO A 456 -6.00 -28.31 15.01
C PRO A 456 -6.16 -29.21 13.77
N SER A 457 -5.30 -29.03 12.78
CA SER A 457 -5.20 -29.84 11.57
C SER A 457 -3.72 -30.06 11.21
N GLY A 458 -3.17 -31.20 11.63
CA GLY A 458 -1.74 -31.46 11.52
C GLY A 458 -0.91 -30.47 12.36
N SER A 459 0.03 -29.77 11.72
CA SER A 459 0.81 -28.68 12.32
C SER A 459 0.11 -27.32 12.26
N GLU A 460 -1.06 -27.24 11.64
CA GLU A 460 -1.82 -26.00 11.45
C GLU A 460 -3.13 -26.02 12.25
N TYR A 461 -3.92 -24.95 12.12
CA TYR A 461 -5.29 -24.89 12.62
C TYR A 461 -6.20 -24.49 11.46
N ILE A 462 -7.40 -25.07 11.43
CA ILE A 462 -8.41 -24.71 10.44
C ILE A 462 -9.44 -23.76 11.05
N ASN A 463 -9.97 -22.87 10.21
CA ASN A 463 -11.04 -21.94 10.59
C ASN A 463 -12.41 -22.62 10.69
N ASN A 464 -12.52 -23.91 10.32
CA ASN A 464 -13.77 -24.64 10.40
C ASN A 464 -14.11 -24.94 11.86
N HIS A 465 -15.35 -24.68 12.27
CA HIS A 465 -15.86 -25.02 13.60
C HIS A 465 -17.22 -25.73 13.45
N PRO A 466 -17.60 -26.69 14.32
CA PRO A 466 -18.86 -27.42 14.16
C PRO A 466 -20.10 -26.51 14.21
N TYR A 467 -19.99 -25.32 14.79
CA TYR A 467 -21.06 -24.35 14.91
C TYR A 467 -20.74 -22.93 14.41
N LEU A 468 -19.60 -22.74 13.75
CA LEU A 468 -19.33 -21.53 12.98
C LEU A 468 -19.61 -21.75 11.50
N SER A 469 -20.04 -20.68 10.83
CA SER A 469 -20.08 -20.69 9.37
C SER A 469 -18.63 -20.73 8.84
N SER A 470 -18.44 -21.21 7.61
CA SER A 470 -17.15 -21.16 6.90
C SER A 470 -16.59 -19.74 6.75
N ASN A 471 -17.43 -18.73 6.99
CA ASN A 471 -17.15 -17.33 6.76
C ASN A 471 -16.63 -16.61 8.01
N THR A 472 -16.86 -17.17 9.20
CA THR A 472 -16.57 -16.55 10.50
C THR A 472 -15.45 -17.29 11.22
N ARG A 473 -14.67 -16.59 12.05
CA ARG A 473 -13.59 -17.18 12.85
C ARG A 473 -13.72 -16.77 14.31
N MET A 474 -13.46 -17.70 15.25
CA MET A 474 -13.43 -17.38 16.68
C MET A 474 -12.30 -16.41 17.00
N ARG A 475 -12.58 -15.50 17.93
CA ARG A 475 -11.67 -14.41 18.27
C ARG A 475 -11.27 -14.44 19.74
N TRP A 476 -12.20 -14.10 20.62
CA TRP A 476 -11.96 -14.06 22.05
C TRP A 476 -13.26 -14.22 22.84
N ILE A 477 -13.09 -14.55 24.11
CA ILE A 477 -14.09 -14.42 25.17
C ILE A 477 -13.98 -13.03 25.79
N GLU A 478 -15.11 -12.36 25.95
CA GLU A 478 -15.25 -11.18 26.81
C GLU A 478 -16.24 -11.41 27.94
N SER A 479 -15.99 -10.79 29.09
CA SER A 479 -16.95 -10.77 30.20
C SER A 479 -18.03 -9.73 29.92
N LYS A 480 -19.30 -10.08 30.17
CA LYS A 480 -20.45 -9.17 30.13
C LYS A 480 -20.89 -8.77 31.54
N GLY A 481 -19.93 -8.42 32.39
CA GLY A 481 -20.21 -7.97 33.76
C GLY A 481 -20.75 -9.09 34.66
N GLU A 482 -21.83 -8.83 35.39
CA GLU A 482 -22.41 -9.80 36.33
C GLU A 482 -23.18 -10.93 35.63
N ASP A 483 -23.71 -10.69 34.43
CA ASP A 483 -24.72 -11.56 33.80
C ASP A 483 -24.15 -12.81 33.10
N GLY A 484 -22.94 -12.71 32.53
CA GLY A 484 -22.41 -13.78 31.67
C GLY A 484 -21.11 -13.46 30.95
N PHE A 485 -20.87 -14.25 29.90
CA PHE A 485 -19.73 -14.15 28.99
C PHE A 485 -20.23 -14.11 27.54
N GLU A 486 -19.40 -13.58 26.65
CA GLU A 486 -19.67 -13.59 25.22
C GLU A 486 -18.45 -14.13 24.48
N LEU A 487 -18.65 -15.20 23.72
CA LEU A 487 -17.70 -15.66 22.72
C LEU A 487 -17.99 -14.96 21.40
N LEU A 488 -17.04 -14.17 20.92
CA LEU A 488 -17.14 -13.49 19.64
C LEU A 488 -16.47 -14.30 18.54
N ALA A 489 -17.21 -14.48 17.45
CA ALA A 489 -16.66 -14.91 16.17
C ALA A 489 -17.03 -13.89 15.09
N GLY A 490 -16.08 -13.50 14.26
CA GLY A 490 -16.32 -12.49 13.23
C GLY A 490 -15.22 -12.52 12.21
N ARG A 491 -15.53 -12.00 11.01
CA ARG A 491 -14.71 -11.89 9.77
C ARG A 491 -15.58 -12.25 8.57
N PHE A 492 -15.22 -11.73 7.41
CA PHE A 492 -15.71 -12.18 6.12
C PHE A 492 -14.61 -12.00 5.07
N GLY A 493 -14.02 -13.12 4.63
CA GLY A 493 -12.81 -13.14 3.81
C GLY A 493 -11.54 -13.41 4.64
N HIS A 494 -10.36 -13.09 4.12
CA HIS A 494 -9.11 -13.51 4.77
C HIS A 494 -8.63 -12.60 5.92
N GLY A 495 -9.21 -11.43 6.17
CA GLY A 495 -8.88 -10.57 7.33
C GLY A 495 -7.48 -9.93 7.33
N VAL A 496 -6.55 -10.40 6.49
CA VAL A 496 -5.23 -9.79 6.27
C VAL A 496 -5.35 -8.47 5.53
N GLY A 497 -4.63 -7.44 5.98
CA GLY A 497 -4.61 -6.12 5.37
C GLY A 497 -5.90 -5.34 5.60
N MET A 498 -6.38 -4.63 4.57
CA MET A 498 -7.47 -3.67 4.73
C MET A 498 -8.85 -4.34 4.85
N SER A 499 -9.62 -3.98 5.90
CA SER A 499 -11.06 -4.29 5.95
C SER A 499 -11.84 -3.28 5.13
N GLN A 500 -12.68 -3.77 4.22
CA GLN A 500 -13.57 -2.92 3.43
C GLN A 500 -14.67 -2.30 4.30
N ARG A 501 -15.22 -3.04 5.28
CA ARG A 501 -16.18 -2.52 6.27
C ARG A 501 -15.56 -1.53 7.23
N GLY A 502 -14.35 -1.81 7.71
CA GLY A 502 -13.62 -0.88 8.57
C GLY A 502 -13.25 0.39 7.82
N ALA A 503 -12.72 0.31 6.59
CA ALA A 503 -12.46 1.48 5.75
C ALA A 503 -13.73 2.31 5.46
N GLN A 504 -14.85 1.63 5.19
CA GLN A 504 -16.17 2.29 5.03
C GLN A 504 -16.56 3.07 6.29
N GLN A 505 -16.44 2.45 7.46
CA GLN A 505 -16.80 3.08 8.74
C GLN A 505 -15.85 4.24 9.09
N MET A 506 -14.55 4.06 8.91
CA MET A 506 -13.52 5.10 9.11
C MET A 506 -13.83 6.35 8.27
N ALA A 507 -14.20 6.16 7.01
CA ALA A 507 -14.55 7.27 6.13
C ALA A 507 -15.93 7.88 6.46
N ALA A 508 -16.96 7.06 6.73
CA ALA A 508 -18.34 7.52 6.90
C ALA A 508 -18.61 8.19 8.27
N ALA A 509 -18.14 7.58 9.35
CA ALA A 509 -18.46 8.00 10.72
C ALA A 509 -17.31 8.75 11.40
N HIS A 510 -16.07 8.50 10.98
CA HIS A 510 -14.87 9.06 11.61
C HIS A 510 -14.11 10.07 10.75
N ASN A 511 -14.63 10.41 9.57
CA ASN A 511 -14.06 11.40 8.63
C ASN A 511 -12.58 11.17 8.28
N LYS A 512 -12.14 9.91 8.27
CA LYS A 512 -10.75 9.56 7.93
C LYS A 512 -10.52 9.69 6.44
N THR A 513 -9.38 10.29 6.09
CA THR A 513 -8.89 10.36 4.70
C THR A 513 -8.41 8.98 4.23
N TYR A 514 -8.36 8.77 2.92
CA TYR A 514 -7.84 7.51 2.36
C TYR A 514 -6.40 7.22 2.79
N ALA A 515 -5.57 8.25 2.96
CA ALA A 515 -4.21 8.12 3.45
C ALA A 515 -4.14 7.63 4.91
N GLU A 516 -5.01 8.16 5.79
CA GLU A 516 -5.12 7.68 7.17
C GLU A 516 -5.66 6.24 7.24
N ILE A 517 -6.63 5.89 6.39
CA ILE A 517 -7.17 4.54 6.29
C ILE A 517 -6.05 3.56 5.88
N LEU A 518 -5.28 3.89 4.83
CA LEU A 518 -4.18 3.06 4.37
C LEU A 518 -3.07 2.94 5.42
N ALA A 519 -2.68 4.05 6.06
CA ALA A 519 -1.69 4.04 7.13
C ALA A 519 -2.15 3.22 8.35
N PHE A 520 -3.46 3.19 8.61
CA PHE A 520 -4.03 2.29 9.59
C PHE A 520 -3.83 0.83 9.17
N TYR A 521 -4.19 0.38 7.97
CA TYR A 521 -4.09 -1.05 7.65
C TYR A 521 -2.69 -1.55 7.26
N PHE A 522 -1.81 -0.68 6.80
CA PHE A 522 -0.50 -1.03 6.27
C PHE A 522 0.61 -0.26 7.00
N GLU A 523 1.06 -0.81 8.11
CA GLU A 523 1.94 -0.12 9.06
C GLU A 523 3.36 0.08 8.53
N GLY A 524 3.97 1.23 8.83
CA GLY A 524 5.32 1.58 8.37
C GLY A 524 5.44 1.87 6.87
N THR A 525 4.33 1.90 6.14
CA THR A 525 4.33 2.15 4.69
C THR A 525 4.25 3.62 4.34
N LYS A 526 4.66 3.96 3.11
CA LYS A 526 4.56 5.30 2.53
C LYS A 526 3.73 5.28 1.27
N LEU A 527 2.86 6.26 1.13
CA LEU A 527 2.16 6.53 -0.11
C LEU A 527 3.13 7.18 -1.11
N SER A 528 3.29 6.54 -2.26
CA SER A 528 4.21 6.96 -3.33
C SER A 528 3.47 7.03 -4.65
N THR A 529 3.87 7.94 -5.54
CA THR A 529 3.28 8.09 -6.88
C THR A 529 4.24 7.56 -7.94
N PHE A 530 3.74 6.67 -8.78
CA PHE A 530 4.45 6.09 -9.92
C PHE A 530 3.79 6.51 -11.23
N ASN A 531 4.59 6.53 -12.30
CA ASN A 531 4.08 6.83 -13.62
C ASN A 531 3.24 5.65 -14.15
N THR A 532 1.94 5.90 -14.32
CA THR A 532 0.98 4.98 -14.96
C THR A 532 0.43 5.57 -16.27
N ASP A 533 1.11 6.57 -16.83
CA ASP A 533 0.74 7.20 -18.09
C ASP A 533 0.81 6.20 -19.24
N ILE A 534 -0.18 6.31 -20.10
CA ILE A 534 -0.42 5.41 -21.21
C ILE A 534 0.14 6.11 -22.46
N PRO A 535 0.82 5.39 -23.37
CA PRO A 535 1.12 5.92 -24.69
C PRO A 535 -0.16 6.45 -25.38
N PRO A 536 -0.07 7.52 -26.18
CA PRO A 536 -1.22 8.00 -26.94
C PRO A 536 -1.76 6.92 -27.87
N LEU A 537 -3.07 6.98 -28.10
CA LEU A 537 -3.75 6.03 -28.95
C LEU A 537 -3.40 6.25 -30.42
N PRO A 538 -3.38 5.19 -31.25
CA PRO A 538 -3.16 5.36 -32.68
C PRO A 538 -4.26 6.21 -33.30
N PRO A 539 -3.94 7.10 -34.26
CA PRO A 539 -4.93 7.94 -34.93
C PRO A 539 -6.02 7.10 -35.60
N LYS A 540 -7.24 7.65 -35.69
CA LYS A 540 -8.37 6.95 -36.32
C LYS A 540 -8.12 6.80 -37.83
N PRO A 541 -8.48 5.65 -38.43
CA PRO A 541 -8.39 5.46 -39.88
C PRO A 541 -9.24 6.52 -40.62
N GLY A 542 -8.59 7.36 -41.43
CA GLY A 542 -9.22 8.44 -42.20
C GLY A 542 -9.13 9.84 -41.57
N ASP A 543 -8.56 9.99 -40.36
CA ASP A 543 -8.10 11.29 -39.88
C ASP A 543 -6.77 11.61 -40.58
N ASP A 544 -6.70 12.74 -41.30
CA ASP A 544 -5.48 13.24 -41.99
C ASP A 544 -4.41 13.72 -40.98
N SER A 545 -3.98 12.83 -40.10
CA SER A 545 -2.93 13.02 -39.11
C SER A 545 -1.98 11.84 -39.16
N ALA A 546 -0.93 12.02 -39.96
CA ALA A 546 0.25 11.18 -40.10
C ALA A 546 -0.03 9.73 -40.53
N THR A 547 0.27 9.46 -41.80
CA THR A 547 0.75 8.14 -42.26
C THR A 547 1.57 7.47 -41.16
N ILE A 548 1.13 6.31 -40.66
CA ILE A 548 2.06 5.37 -40.02
C ILE A 548 3.07 5.06 -41.12
N ASP A 549 4.21 5.72 -41.04
CA ASP A 549 5.30 5.57 -41.96
C ASP A 549 5.84 4.15 -41.76
N PRO A 550 5.68 3.22 -42.72
CA PRO A 550 6.17 1.85 -42.58
C PRO A 550 7.69 1.81 -42.36
N SER A 551 8.40 2.90 -42.68
CA SER A 551 9.82 3.03 -42.35
C SER A 551 10.12 3.14 -40.86
N TYR A 552 9.13 3.47 -40.04
CA TYR A 552 9.32 3.71 -38.62
C TYR A 552 9.96 2.51 -37.93
N GLU A 553 9.41 1.30 -38.11
CA GLU A 553 9.97 0.06 -37.57
C GLU A 553 11.38 -0.24 -38.10
N LEU A 554 11.68 0.18 -39.34
CA LEU A 554 12.98 -0.04 -39.99
C LEU A 554 14.03 1.01 -39.60
N THR A 555 13.62 2.11 -38.98
CA THR A 555 14.48 3.24 -38.60
C THR A 555 14.54 3.49 -37.09
N LYS A 556 14.11 2.51 -36.29
CA LYS A 556 14.15 2.56 -34.82
C LYS A 556 15.55 2.47 -34.23
N ILE A 557 15.74 3.23 -33.15
CA ILE A 557 16.80 2.99 -32.16
C ILE A 557 16.18 2.16 -31.03
N LEU A 558 16.48 0.85 -31.00
CA LEU A 558 15.92 -0.11 -30.05
C LEU A 558 16.48 0.08 -28.63
N SER A 559 17.72 0.56 -28.52
CA SER A 559 18.32 0.94 -27.25
C SER A 559 19.38 2.01 -27.46
N PHE A 560 19.59 2.84 -26.44
CA PHE A 560 20.62 3.87 -26.43
C PHE A 560 21.13 4.10 -25.01
N LYS A 561 22.44 4.10 -24.82
CA LYS A 561 23.07 4.23 -23.51
C LYS A 561 24.43 4.91 -23.65
N ILE A 562 24.80 5.74 -22.67
CA ILE A 562 26.16 6.23 -22.50
C ILE A 562 26.72 5.62 -21.20
N ASN A 563 28.00 5.25 -21.21
CA ASN A 563 28.64 4.69 -20.01
C ASN A 563 28.62 5.70 -18.86
N ASN A 564 28.37 5.21 -17.65
CA ASN A 564 28.25 5.99 -16.42
C ASN A 564 27.07 6.97 -16.35
N GLN A 565 26.05 6.84 -17.20
CA GLN A 565 24.83 7.63 -17.08
C GLN A 565 24.10 7.39 -15.74
N VAL A 566 23.38 8.42 -15.27
CA VAL A 566 22.49 8.37 -14.10
C VAL A 566 21.07 8.11 -14.58
N GLY A 567 20.45 7.07 -14.02
CA GLY A 567 19.10 6.67 -14.42
C GLY A 567 19.04 6.06 -15.82
N GLU A 568 17.82 5.80 -16.28
CA GLU A 568 17.55 5.19 -17.57
C GLU A 568 17.50 6.21 -18.71
N THR A 569 17.76 5.76 -19.92
CA THR A 569 17.55 6.55 -21.14
C THR A 569 16.06 6.51 -21.49
N MET A 570 15.43 7.67 -21.63
CA MET A 570 14.10 7.79 -22.19
C MET A 570 14.20 7.82 -23.72
N ILE A 571 13.60 6.85 -24.39
CA ILE A 571 13.45 6.83 -25.84
C ILE A 571 11.99 7.16 -26.13
N ASP A 572 11.77 8.38 -26.62
CA ASP A 572 10.50 8.89 -27.11
C ASP A 572 10.43 8.60 -28.61
N ASP A 573 9.89 7.43 -28.85
CA ASP A 573 9.67 6.78 -30.13
C ASP A 573 8.85 7.67 -31.10
N GLU A 574 7.80 8.31 -30.59
CA GLU A 574 6.87 9.15 -31.36
C GLU A 574 7.53 10.43 -31.87
N ASN A 575 8.33 11.08 -31.03
CA ASN A 575 9.03 12.31 -31.39
C ASN A 575 10.44 12.07 -31.91
N SER A 576 10.84 10.79 -32.11
CA SER A 576 12.20 10.39 -32.49
C SER A 576 13.24 11.10 -31.60
N LYS A 577 13.08 11.00 -30.29
CA LYS A 577 13.87 11.76 -29.32
C LYS A 577 14.39 10.86 -28.22
N ILE A 578 15.66 11.01 -27.89
CA ILE A 578 16.32 10.24 -26.83
C ILE A 578 16.77 11.23 -25.78
N THR A 579 16.42 11.01 -24.52
CA THR A 579 16.87 11.83 -23.39
C THR A 579 17.52 10.95 -22.34
N LEU A 580 18.74 11.26 -21.93
CA LEU A 580 19.43 10.57 -20.84
C LEU A 580 20.14 11.58 -19.94
N THR A 581 20.40 11.17 -18.70
CA THR A 581 21.05 12.01 -17.70
C THR A 581 22.43 11.44 -17.36
N MET A 582 23.44 12.29 -17.28
CA MET A 582 24.80 11.96 -16.86
C MET A 582 25.08 12.55 -15.47
N PRO A 583 26.03 12.00 -14.69
CA PRO A 583 26.48 12.60 -13.44
C PRO A 583 26.84 14.07 -13.63
N SER A 584 26.59 14.90 -12.63
CA SER A 584 26.69 16.37 -12.71
C SER A 584 28.07 16.91 -13.13
N ASP A 585 29.12 16.13 -12.95
CA ASP A 585 30.52 16.44 -13.28
C ASP A 585 31.00 15.84 -14.62
N THR A 586 30.11 15.21 -15.39
CA THR A 586 30.47 14.56 -16.65
C THR A 586 30.80 15.58 -17.74
N ASP A 587 31.96 15.41 -18.39
CA ASP A 587 32.29 16.10 -19.64
C ASP A 587 31.47 15.54 -20.81
N LEU A 588 30.51 16.32 -21.32
CA LEU A 588 29.63 15.91 -22.41
C LEU A 588 30.28 15.99 -23.79
N THR A 589 31.46 16.58 -23.94
CA THR A 589 32.03 16.90 -25.26
C THR A 589 32.62 15.70 -25.98
N ARG A 590 32.83 14.57 -25.29
CA ARG A 590 33.54 13.39 -25.81
C ARG A 590 32.98 12.09 -25.24
N LEU A 591 31.71 11.80 -25.51
CA LEU A 591 31.06 10.57 -25.03
C LEU A 591 30.88 9.54 -26.15
N ILE A 592 30.91 8.27 -25.76
CA ILE A 592 30.66 7.13 -26.64
C ILE A 592 29.33 6.50 -26.25
N ALA A 593 28.42 6.41 -27.21
CA ALA A 593 27.11 5.78 -27.03
C ALA A 593 27.12 4.31 -27.47
N ASN A 594 26.51 3.45 -26.67
CA ASN A 594 26.10 2.09 -27.02
C ASN A 594 24.64 2.12 -27.42
N PHE A 595 24.33 1.71 -28.64
CA PHE A 595 22.98 1.68 -29.17
C PHE A 595 22.73 0.41 -29.99
N GLN A 596 21.46 0.00 -30.06
CA GLN A 596 20.98 -1.04 -30.97
C GLN A 596 19.96 -0.41 -31.92
N LEU A 597 20.00 -0.83 -33.20
CA LEU A 597 19.10 -0.36 -34.24
C LEU A 597 18.21 -1.53 -34.70
N ALA A 598 17.15 -1.21 -35.45
CA ALA A 598 16.38 -2.20 -36.20
C ALA A 598 17.29 -3.07 -37.10
N GLU A 599 16.87 -4.31 -37.38
CA GLU A 599 17.68 -5.28 -38.11
C GLU A 599 18.10 -4.74 -39.50
N GLY A 600 19.41 -4.71 -39.75
CA GLY A 600 20.00 -4.22 -41.01
C GLY A 600 20.08 -2.68 -41.15
N ALA A 601 19.58 -1.89 -40.20
CA ALA A 601 19.69 -0.44 -40.21
C ALA A 601 21.12 0.04 -39.85
N TYR A 602 21.48 1.25 -40.32
CA TYR A 602 22.71 1.93 -39.93
C TYR A 602 22.47 3.42 -39.63
N VAL A 603 23.39 4.09 -38.93
CA VAL A 603 23.18 5.48 -38.49
C VAL A 603 24.38 6.38 -38.76
N LYS A 604 24.12 7.65 -39.09
CA LYS A 604 25.12 8.71 -39.29
C LYS A 604 24.86 9.89 -38.36
N VAL A 605 25.92 10.55 -37.92
CA VAL A 605 25.90 11.86 -37.26
C VAL A 605 26.87 12.75 -38.03
N ASN A 606 26.41 13.92 -38.49
CA ASN A 606 27.21 14.82 -39.33
C ASN A 606 27.87 14.11 -40.53
N ASP A 607 27.09 13.32 -41.28
CA ASP A 607 27.50 12.48 -42.41
C ASP A 607 28.53 11.37 -42.12
N LYS A 608 29.01 11.26 -40.88
CA LYS A 608 29.91 10.19 -40.44
C LYS A 608 29.12 9.00 -39.90
N GLN A 609 29.34 7.82 -40.45
CA GLN A 609 28.74 6.58 -39.97
C GLN A 609 29.17 6.30 -38.53
N GLN A 610 28.20 5.97 -37.68
CA GLN A 610 28.40 5.68 -36.28
C GLN A 610 28.51 4.18 -36.07
N LYS A 611 29.40 3.79 -35.17
CA LYS A 611 29.54 2.44 -34.66
C LYS A 611 29.26 2.43 -33.16
N SER A 612 28.28 1.63 -32.77
CA SER A 612 27.84 1.44 -31.39
C SER A 612 29.02 1.03 -30.52
N GLY A 613 29.21 1.73 -29.39
CA GLY A 613 30.30 1.49 -28.45
C GLY A 613 31.68 1.98 -28.88
N GLU A 614 31.80 2.64 -30.04
CA GLU A 614 33.11 3.07 -30.57
C GLU A 614 33.18 4.54 -30.99
N THR A 615 32.09 5.09 -31.54
CA THR A 615 32.13 6.45 -32.11
C THR A 615 31.92 7.53 -31.05
N VAL A 616 32.86 8.46 -30.95
CA VAL A 616 32.82 9.61 -30.04
C VAL A 616 31.97 10.73 -30.64
N ASN A 617 31.06 11.29 -29.84
CA ASN A 617 30.28 12.49 -30.16
C ASN A 617 30.33 13.53 -29.04
N ASP A 618 30.04 14.78 -29.39
CA ASP A 618 29.85 15.90 -28.47
C ASP A 618 28.35 16.07 -28.20
N PHE A 619 27.94 15.79 -26.95
CA PHE A 619 26.55 15.91 -26.49
C PHE A 619 26.32 17.16 -25.63
N SER A 620 27.21 18.15 -25.66
CA SER A 620 26.98 19.45 -25.00
C SER A 620 25.77 20.20 -25.57
N LYS A 621 25.33 19.81 -26.77
CA LYS A 621 24.09 20.21 -27.43
C LYS A 621 23.36 18.96 -27.94
N PRO A 622 22.06 19.06 -28.25
CA PRO A 622 21.33 17.96 -28.88
C PRO A 622 22.04 17.45 -30.15
N VAL A 623 22.21 16.13 -30.25
CA VAL A 623 22.89 15.46 -31.38
C VAL A 623 21.87 14.74 -32.23
N VAL A 624 21.91 14.96 -33.55
CA VAL A 624 20.99 14.31 -34.49
C VAL A 624 21.60 13.03 -35.05
N TYR A 625 20.97 11.89 -34.75
CA TYR A 625 21.27 10.56 -35.26
C TYR A 625 20.36 10.26 -36.46
N LYS A 626 20.91 10.29 -37.67
CA LYS A 626 20.19 10.00 -38.91
C LYS A 626 20.25 8.51 -39.23
N VAL A 627 19.17 7.77 -38.94
CA VAL A 627 19.05 6.31 -39.08
C VAL A 627 18.50 5.98 -40.46
N TYR A 628 19.13 5.02 -41.14
CA TYR A 628 18.80 4.54 -42.47
C TYR A 628 18.27 3.11 -42.37
N GLY A 629 17.03 2.88 -42.79
CA GLY A 629 16.41 1.56 -42.83
C GLY A 629 16.85 0.74 -44.05
N VAL A 630 16.63 -0.57 -43.98
CA VAL A 630 16.99 -1.52 -45.06
C VAL A 630 16.26 -1.28 -46.37
N ASP A 631 15.11 -0.61 -46.33
CA ASP A 631 14.29 -0.21 -47.48
C ASP A 631 14.72 1.13 -48.10
N GLY A 632 15.76 1.77 -47.55
CA GLY A 632 16.25 3.09 -47.98
C GLY A 632 15.58 4.28 -47.29
N SER A 633 14.67 4.03 -46.35
CA SER A 633 14.05 5.07 -45.52
C SER A 633 15.03 5.75 -44.56
N ILE A 634 14.69 6.96 -44.13
CA ILE A 634 15.56 7.78 -43.28
C ILE A 634 14.76 8.46 -42.17
N ARG A 635 15.24 8.36 -40.92
CA ARG A 635 14.66 9.05 -39.76
C ARG A 635 15.72 9.76 -38.94
N GLU A 636 15.41 10.96 -38.48
CA GLU A 636 16.30 11.75 -37.63
C GLU A 636 15.88 11.64 -36.16
N TRP A 637 16.80 11.14 -35.34
CA TRP A 637 16.63 11.00 -33.89
C TRP A 637 17.39 12.10 -33.15
N THR A 638 16.73 12.86 -32.29
CA THR A 638 17.36 13.90 -31.49
C THR A 638 17.79 13.36 -30.13
N VAL A 639 19.09 13.21 -29.90
CA VAL A 639 19.65 12.76 -28.62
C VAL A 639 19.99 13.97 -27.75
N ILE A 640 19.40 14.06 -26.57
CA ILE A 640 19.62 15.09 -25.56
C ILE A 640 20.26 14.44 -24.33
N VAL A 641 21.44 14.90 -23.96
CA VAL A 641 22.11 14.50 -22.73
C VAL A 641 22.02 15.63 -21.72
N LYS A 642 21.46 15.33 -20.54
CA LYS A 642 21.36 16.28 -19.42
C LYS A 642 22.37 15.91 -18.34
N LEU A 643 22.74 16.87 -17.50
CA LEU A 643 23.47 16.60 -16.26
C LEU A 643 22.49 16.43 -15.12
N ASP A 644 22.82 15.56 -14.17
CA ASP A 644 22.03 15.30 -12.97
C ASP A 644 21.99 16.56 -12.07
N VAL A 645 20.87 16.74 -11.38
CA VAL A 645 20.65 17.89 -10.49
C VAL A 645 20.73 17.40 -9.04
N ILE A 646 21.79 17.79 -8.35
CA ILE A 646 22.00 17.52 -6.93
C ILE A 646 21.28 18.61 -6.13
N PRO A 647 20.16 18.31 -5.45
CA PRO A 647 19.37 19.32 -4.74
C PRO A 647 20.06 19.80 -3.47
N VAL A 648 19.82 21.06 -3.11
CA VAL A 648 20.21 21.58 -1.79
C VAL A 648 19.41 20.89 -0.68
N LYS A 649 20.03 20.66 0.47
CA LYS A 649 19.44 20.09 1.68
C LYS A 649 19.53 21.01 2.90
N GLY A 650 20.30 22.09 2.82
CA GLY A 650 20.45 23.06 3.89
C GLY A 650 21.45 24.17 3.57
N VAL A 651 21.35 25.25 4.34
CA VAL A 651 22.29 26.38 4.38
C VAL A 651 22.64 26.68 5.83
N GLU A 652 23.89 27.02 6.10
CA GLU A 652 24.37 27.38 7.44
C GLU A 652 25.28 28.61 7.32
N ILE A 653 24.98 29.68 8.06
CA ILE A 653 25.81 30.87 8.20
C ILE A 653 26.88 30.58 9.25
N LYS A 654 28.15 30.71 8.88
CA LYS A 654 29.25 30.50 9.82
C LYS A 654 29.20 31.55 10.94
N LYS A 655 29.47 31.10 12.17
CA LYS A 655 29.46 31.94 13.36
C LYS A 655 30.46 33.11 13.22
N ILE A 656 29.96 34.33 13.41
CA ILE A 656 30.76 35.55 13.50
C ILE A 656 30.58 36.22 14.87
N ASP A 657 31.44 37.19 15.17
CA ASP A 657 31.15 38.17 16.22
C ASP A 657 29.83 38.89 15.93
N LYS A 658 28.95 38.94 16.94
CA LYS A 658 27.62 39.54 16.86
C LYS A 658 27.65 41.04 17.12
N MET A 659 28.75 41.58 17.66
CA MET A 659 28.95 43.01 17.87
C MET A 659 29.74 43.58 16.69
N VAL A 660 29.15 44.51 15.94
CA VAL A 660 29.78 45.10 14.75
C VAL A 660 29.71 46.64 14.81
N PRO A 661 30.82 47.36 14.62
CA PRO A 661 30.79 48.81 14.66
C PRO A 661 30.09 49.40 13.43
N ILE A 662 29.36 50.49 13.63
CA ILE A 662 28.73 51.29 12.57
C ILE A 662 29.77 51.72 11.52
N GLY A 663 29.38 51.70 10.24
CA GLY A 663 30.25 52.11 9.13
C GLY A 663 31.31 51.08 8.71
N SER A 664 31.46 49.98 9.46
CA SER A 664 32.29 48.85 9.02
C SER A 664 31.63 48.07 7.87
N THR A 665 32.36 47.13 7.27
CA THR A 665 31.75 46.15 6.36
C THR A 665 32.30 44.77 6.63
N LYS A 666 31.44 43.76 6.58
CA LYS A 666 31.83 42.36 6.83
C LYS A 666 31.08 41.43 5.88
N ASN A 667 31.76 40.43 5.35
CA ASN A 667 31.12 39.38 4.58
C ASN A 667 30.69 38.25 5.51
N LEU A 668 29.43 37.82 5.40
CA LEU A 668 28.97 36.60 6.04
C LEU A 668 29.42 35.40 5.21
N GLU A 669 30.16 34.49 5.84
CA GLU A 669 30.47 33.20 5.25
C GLU A 669 29.33 32.22 5.50
N TYR A 670 29.04 31.36 4.52
CA TYR A 670 28.01 30.33 4.63
C TYR A 670 28.44 29.05 3.92
N VAL A 671 27.78 27.94 4.26
CA VAL A 671 27.99 26.62 3.66
C VAL A 671 26.65 26.09 3.15
N ILE A 672 26.66 25.45 1.99
CA ILE A 672 25.52 24.74 1.42
C ILE A 672 25.77 23.24 1.54
N THR A 673 24.74 22.51 1.96
CA THR A 673 24.79 21.05 2.08
C THR A 673 23.87 20.40 1.04
N PRO A 674 24.32 19.41 0.25
CA PRO A 674 25.72 18.98 0.12
C PRO A 674 26.57 20.02 -0.63
N GLU A 675 27.90 19.98 -0.42
CA GLU A 675 28.82 20.94 -1.03
C GLU A 675 28.78 20.90 -2.57
N ASN A 676 28.41 19.79 -3.19
CA ASN A 676 28.31 19.63 -4.64
C ASN A 676 26.89 19.86 -5.20
N ALA A 677 25.99 20.52 -4.46
CA ALA A 677 24.67 20.89 -4.98
C ALA A 677 24.75 21.66 -6.31
N THR A 678 23.83 21.39 -7.24
CA THR A 678 23.84 21.93 -8.60
C THR A 678 23.49 23.42 -8.63
N ASN A 679 22.53 23.88 -7.81
CA ASN A 679 22.21 25.29 -7.63
C ASN A 679 22.58 25.76 -6.21
N LYS A 680 23.62 26.59 -6.12
CA LYS A 680 24.17 27.11 -4.86
C LYS A 680 23.81 28.56 -4.57
N GLU A 681 22.86 29.12 -5.32
CA GLU A 681 22.48 30.52 -5.18
C GLU A 681 21.74 30.78 -3.87
N VAL A 682 22.09 31.89 -3.20
CA VAL A 682 21.52 32.33 -1.93
C VAL A 682 21.05 33.77 -2.05
N ILE A 683 19.83 34.01 -1.60
CA ILE A 683 19.22 35.33 -1.46
C ILE A 683 19.38 35.79 -0.01
N TRP A 684 19.84 37.01 0.17
CA TRP A 684 20.04 37.63 1.48
C TRP A 684 18.94 38.65 1.78
N SER A 685 18.57 38.76 3.04
CA SER A 685 17.63 39.77 3.52
C SER A 685 17.98 40.23 4.93
N SER A 686 17.61 41.47 5.26
CA SER A 686 17.71 42.04 6.60
C SER A 686 16.32 42.25 7.19
N SER A 687 16.17 42.03 8.51
CA SER A 687 14.95 42.40 9.22
C SER A 687 14.74 43.92 9.31
N ASP A 688 15.81 44.71 9.22
CA ASP A 688 15.76 46.17 9.18
C ASP A 688 16.95 46.76 8.40
N ASP A 689 16.69 47.13 7.14
CA ASP A 689 17.66 47.77 6.23
C ASP A 689 18.10 49.18 6.67
N LYS A 690 17.45 49.78 7.66
CA LYS A 690 17.91 51.05 8.26
C LYS A 690 19.03 50.83 9.27
N ILE A 691 19.11 49.64 9.87
CA ILE A 691 20.14 49.27 10.84
C ILE A 691 21.29 48.55 10.14
N ILE A 692 21.01 47.50 9.36
CA ILE A 692 22.01 46.75 8.60
C ILE A 692 21.46 46.44 7.21
N LYS A 693 22.17 46.84 6.16
CA LYS A 693 21.91 46.35 4.80
C LYS A 693 22.77 45.14 4.48
N VAL A 694 22.24 44.20 3.72
CA VAL A 694 22.99 43.06 3.18
C VAL A 694 22.89 43.04 1.66
N ASP A 695 24.01 42.83 0.97
CA ASP A 695 24.03 42.71 -0.49
C ASP A 695 23.89 41.25 -0.97
N LYS A 696 23.84 41.06 -2.30
CA LYS A 696 23.70 39.73 -2.93
C LYS A 696 24.83 38.74 -2.62
N THR A 697 25.97 39.22 -2.13
CA THR A 697 27.13 38.38 -1.77
C THR A 697 27.17 38.03 -0.28
N GLY A 698 26.21 38.53 0.51
CA GLY A 698 26.22 38.39 1.97
C GLY A 698 27.06 39.46 2.68
N LYS A 699 27.42 40.56 1.99
CA LYS A 699 28.15 41.67 2.62
C LYS A 699 27.20 42.53 3.43
N ILE A 700 27.42 42.58 4.74
CA ILE A 700 26.66 43.45 5.64
C ILE A 700 27.30 44.83 5.76
N SER A 701 26.45 45.86 5.76
CA SER A 701 26.81 47.27 5.93
C SER A 701 25.96 47.85 7.08
N PRO A 702 26.51 47.94 8.30
CA PRO A 702 25.86 48.56 9.44
C PRO A 702 25.73 50.08 9.28
N LEU A 703 24.51 50.61 9.38
CA LEU A 703 24.17 52.00 9.09
C LEU A 703 23.74 52.81 10.31
N ALA A 704 23.19 52.15 11.34
CA ALA A 704 22.72 52.79 12.56
C ALA A 704 22.88 51.84 13.76
N VAL A 705 23.00 52.40 14.97
CA VAL A 705 23.02 51.64 16.22
C VAL A 705 21.68 50.91 16.38
N GLY A 706 21.73 49.63 16.78
CA GLY A 706 20.55 48.78 16.94
C GLY A 706 20.79 47.33 16.59
N THR A 707 19.73 46.54 16.53
CA THR A 707 19.77 45.10 16.28
C THR A 707 19.04 44.75 14.99
N ALA A 708 19.67 43.96 14.12
CA ALA A 708 19.01 43.40 12.94
C ALA A 708 19.38 41.92 12.74
N THR A 709 18.44 41.15 12.21
CA THR A 709 18.63 39.75 11.84
C THR A 709 18.84 39.64 10.33
N ILE A 710 19.96 39.05 9.94
CA ILE A 710 20.31 38.79 8.54
C ILE A 710 19.98 37.33 8.22
N THR A 711 19.22 37.10 7.15
CA THR A 711 18.75 35.77 6.74
C THR A 711 19.28 35.41 5.36
N ALA A 712 19.93 34.24 5.26
CA ALA A 712 20.28 33.57 4.02
C ALA A 712 19.14 32.62 3.62
N THR A 713 18.67 32.68 2.38
CA THR A 713 17.67 31.76 1.82
C THR A 713 18.19 31.15 0.53
N THR A 714 18.28 29.83 0.43
CA THR A 714 18.69 29.17 -0.83
C THR A 714 17.58 29.30 -1.87
N VAL A 715 17.96 29.56 -3.12
CA VAL A 715 17.00 29.60 -4.25
C VAL A 715 16.40 28.20 -4.48
N ASP A 716 17.25 27.17 -4.41
CA ASP A 716 16.83 25.78 -4.47
C ASP A 716 16.40 25.29 -3.07
N GLY A 717 15.19 24.74 -2.97
CA GLY A 717 14.65 24.17 -1.74
C GLY A 717 14.21 25.15 -0.63
N ASN A 718 14.40 26.46 -0.79
CA ASN A 718 13.99 27.50 0.19
C ASN A 718 14.51 27.27 1.62
N PHE A 719 15.69 26.66 1.79
CA PHE A 719 16.30 26.48 3.11
C PHE A 719 16.79 27.81 3.65
N LYS A 720 16.68 28.00 4.97
CA LYS A 720 17.00 29.27 5.63
C LYS A 720 17.91 29.07 6.83
N ASP A 721 18.82 30.02 7.00
CA ASP A 721 19.52 30.23 8.25
C ASP A 721 19.65 31.75 8.50
N SER A 722 19.76 32.12 9.77
CA SER A 722 19.72 33.53 10.18
C SER A 722 20.65 33.83 11.34
N ILE A 723 21.20 35.04 11.36
CA ILE A 723 22.05 35.54 12.42
C ILE A 723 21.62 36.93 12.86
N THR A 724 21.46 37.11 14.18
CA THR A 724 21.19 38.42 14.79
C THR A 724 22.50 39.14 15.10
N VAL A 725 22.64 40.36 14.59
CA VAL A 725 23.82 41.22 14.71
C VAL A 725 23.41 42.53 15.41
N ASN A 726 24.21 42.94 16.38
CA ASN A 726 24.08 44.19 17.11
C ASN A 726 25.12 45.19 16.60
N VAL A 727 24.63 46.33 16.13
CA VAL A 727 25.45 47.44 15.68
C VAL A 727 25.70 48.39 16.83
N TYR A 728 26.96 48.70 17.10
CA TYR A 728 27.37 49.67 18.10
C TYR A 728 28.15 50.82 17.46
N LYS A 729 28.39 51.87 18.24
CA LYS A 729 29.21 53.02 17.86
C LYS A 729 30.30 53.18 18.89
N TYR A 730 31.55 53.37 18.47
CA TYR A 730 32.66 53.56 19.41
C TYR A 730 32.38 54.75 20.32
N GLY A 731 32.70 54.60 21.60
CA GLY A 731 32.45 55.59 22.64
C GLY A 731 31.00 55.71 23.11
N ASP A 732 30.02 55.07 22.45
CA ASP A 732 28.63 54.98 22.93
C ASP A 732 28.46 53.64 23.68
N VAL A 733 28.78 53.66 24.97
CA VAL A 733 28.81 52.46 25.81
C VAL A 733 27.47 52.16 26.48
N ASN A 734 26.51 53.08 26.35
CA ASN A 734 25.17 52.96 26.91
C ASN A 734 24.12 52.57 25.84
N GLY A 735 24.43 52.75 24.56
CA GLY A 735 23.62 52.33 23.42
C GLY A 735 22.50 53.30 23.04
N ASP A 736 22.54 54.56 23.50
CA ASP A 736 21.56 55.60 23.16
C ASP A 736 21.79 56.24 21.78
N GLY A 737 22.88 55.86 21.09
CA GLY A 737 23.28 56.38 19.77
C GLY A 737 24.14 57.64 19.83
N VAL A 738 24.39 58.20 21.01
CA VAL A 738 25.01 59.51 21.22
C VAL A 738 26.21 59.42 22.15
N VAL A 739 27.42 59.60 21.59
CA VAL A 739 28.65 59.70 22.37
C VAL A 739 28.66 61.02 23.17
N ASN A 740 28.58 60.91 24.50
CA ASN A 740 28.52 62.07 25.40
C ASN A 740 29.19 61.82 26.77
N VAL A 741 29.03 62.77 27.70
CA VAL A 741 29.64 62.69 29.05
C VAL A 741 29.16 61.47 29.83
N SER A 742 27.92 61.01 29.62
CA SER A 742 27.36 59.83 30.28
C SER A 742 28.16 58.56 29.96
N ASP A 743 28.66 58.44 28.74
CA ASP A 743 29.52 57.33 28.31
C ASP A 743 30.87 57.34 29.02
N ALA A 744 31.50 58.51 29.11
CA ALA A 744 32.74 58.66 29.86
C ALA A 744 32.54 58.34 31.35
N ILE A 745 31.40 58.71 31.94
CA ILE A 745 31.07 58.35 33.32
C ILE A 745 30.93 56.83 33.48
N ILE A 746 30.34 56.13 32.51
CA ILE A 746 30.21 54.67 32.53
C ILE A 746 31.59 53.99 32.49
N ILE A 747 32.51 54.47 31.64
CA ILE A 747 33.90 53.99 31.61
C ILE A 747 34.57 54.19 32.97
N LEU A 748 34.46 55.39 33.56
CA LEU A 748 35.05 55.69 34.87
C LEU A 748 34.46 54.81 35.99
N LYS A 749 33.14 54.61 35.99
CA LYS A 749 32.46 53.71 36.92
C LYS A 749 32.93 52.26 36.74
N TYR A 750 33.08 51.79 35.51
CA TYR A 750 33.61 50.47 35.22
C TYR A 750 35.03 50.28 35.78
N ILE A 751 35.92 51.26 35.59
CA ILE A 751 37.31 51.21 36.07
C ILE A 751 37.38 51.07 37.59
N VAL A 752 36.49 51.74 38.32
CA VAL A 752 36.43 51.66 39.80
C VAL A 752 35.59 50.48 40.31
N GLY A 753 35.02 49.66 39.42
CA GLY A 753 34.20 48.50 39.75
C GLY A 753 32.73 48.79 40.07
N ASP A 754 32.25 50.01 39.80
CA ASP A 754 30.87 50.48 40.02
C ASP A 754 29.98 50.40 38.76
N HIS A 755 30.39 49.60 37.76
CA HIS A 755 29.55 49.25 36.61
C HIS A 755 29.85 47.82 36.14
N PRO A 756 28.82 47.00 35.83
CA PRO A 756 29.03 45.63 35.37
C PRO A 756 29.63 45.58 33.96
N LYS A 757 30.28 44.46 33.67
CA LYS A 757 30.76 44.10 32.32
C LYS A 757 29.57 43.81 31.40
N SER A 758 29.61 44.30 30.16
CA SER A 758 28.66 43.98 29.10
C SER A 758 29.35 43.87 27.75
N ASP A 759 28.76 43.13 26.80
CA ASP A 759 29.29 43.00 25.44
C ASP A 759 29.40 44.36 24.74
N LEU A 760 28.45 45.27 24.98
CA LEU A 760 28.47 46.64 24.47
C LEU A 760 29.61 47.46 25.05
N LEU A 761 29.83 47.40 26.38
CA LEU A 761 30.93 48.10 27.01
C LEU A 761 32.28 47.61 26.48
N TYR A 762 32.45 46.30 26.29
CA TYR A 762 33.66 45.73 25.73
C TYR A 762 33.89 46.10 24.26
N ALA A 763 32.83 46.14 23.45
CA ALA A 763 32.95 46.45 22.04
C ALA A 763 33.15 47.95 21.77
N ALA A 764 32.44 48.82 22.50
CA ALA A 764 32.42 50.26 22.25
C ALA A 764 33.41 51.06 23.14
N GLY A 765 33.89 50.48 24.24
CA GLY A 765 34.60 51.21 25.29
C GLY A 765 36.10 51.37 25.10
N ASP A 766 36.75 50.50 24.34
CA ASP A 766 38.18 50.63 23.96
C ASP A 766 38.25 51.49 22.68
N VAL A 767 38.30 52.81 22.88
CA VAL A 767 38.26 53.77 21.76
C VAL A 767 39.65 54.08 21.20
N ASN A 768 40.71 53.74 21.93
CA ASN A 768 42.09 53.91 21.49
C ASN A 768 42.67 52.65 20.80
N GLY A 769 42.02 51.49 20.93
CA GLY A 769 42.37 50.23 20.30
C GLY A 769 43.56 49.51 20.96
N ASP A 770 43.89 49.81 22.22
CA ASP A 770 45.03 49.22 22.93
C ASP A 770 44.71 47.87 23.63
N GLY A 771 43.44 47.44 23.56
CA GLY A 771 42.94 46.20 24.14
C GLY A 771 42.52 46.33 25.61
N ARG A 772 42.49 47.56 26.16
CA ARG A 772 42.05 47.85 27.52
C ARG A 772 40.96 48.91 27.50
N ILE A 773 40.17 48.93 28.57
CA ILE A 773 39.19 49.98 28.83
C ILE A 773 39.67 50.70 30.07
N ASP A 774 40.27 51.86 29.90
CA ASP A 774 40.87 52.62 30.98
C ASP A 774 40.60 54.14 30.91
N VAL A 775 41.29 54.90 31.76
CA VAL A 775 41.06 56.35 31.89
C VAL A 775 41.36 57.07 30.57
N SER A 776 42.25 56.52 29.73
CA SER A 776 42.60 57.07 28.43
C SER A 776 41.39 57.07 27.48
N ASP A 777 40.56 56.02 27.52
CA ASP A 777 39.33 55.94 26.73
C ASP A 777 38.29 56.96 27.18
N ALA A 778 38.10 57.10 28.50
CA ALA A 778 37.21 58.12 29.05
C ALA A 778 37.63 59.54 28.63
N ILE A 779 38.94 59.82 28.62
CA ILE A 779 39.48 61.11 28.15
C ILE A 779 39.17 61.31 26.66
N LEU A 780 39.36 60.29 25.82
CA LEU A 780 39.06 60.40 24.39
C LEU A 780 37.57 60.62 24.13
N ILE A 781 36.68 59.95 24.87
CA ILE A 781 35.22 60.18 24.78
C ILE A 781 34.87 61.63 25.16
N LEU A 782 35.48 62.17 26.22
CA LEU A 782 35.30 63.56 26.62
C LEU A 782 35.83 64.53 25.55
N GLN A 783 37.01 64.26 24.98
CA GLN A 783 37.58 65.05 23.89
C GLN A 783 36.68 65.05 22.65
N ARG A 784 36.09 63.89 22.31
CA ARG A 784 35.10 63.76 21.23
C ARG A 784 33.84 64.57 21.52
N THR A 785 33.35 64.52 22.76
CA THR A 785 32.15 65.24 23.22
C THR A 785 32.30 66.75 23.11
N VAL A 786 33.49 67.30 23.43
CA VAL A 786 33.77 68.73 23.33
C VAL A 786 34.28 69.17 21.95
N GLY A 787 34.33 68.26 20.97
CA GLY A 787 34.76 68.55 19.60
C GLY A 787 36.26 68.78 19.42
N SER A 788 37.10 68.33 20.36
CA SER A 788 38.56 68.40 20.24
C SER A 788 39.13 67.35 19.27
N ILE A 789 38.38 66.28 19.01
CA ILE A 789 38.71 65.26 18.01
C ILE A 789 37.49 64.93 17.15
N ASP A 790 37.71 64.65 15.88
CA ASP A 790 36.65 64.35 14.89
C ASP A 790 36.30 62.87 14.78
N LYS A 791 37.20 61.98 15.22
CA LYS A 791 37.03 60.53 15.22
C LYS A 791 37.85 59.90 16.34
N PHE A 792 37.47 58.71 16.78
CA PHE A 792 38.29 57.91 17.67
C PHE A 792 39.46 57.25 16.90
N PRO A 793 40.60 56.97 17.55
CA PRO A 793 41.70 56.23 16.92
C PRO A 793 41.31 54.87 16.31
N VAL A 794 40.28 54.21 16.86
CA VAL A 794 39.80 52.89 16.41
C VAL A 794 38.80 52.93 15.23
N GLU A 795 38.31 54.12 14.86
CA GLU A 795 37.39 54.37 13.73
C GLU A 795 38.12 54.57 12.39
#